data_AF-A0A1L9VQ91-F1
#
_entry.id   AF-A0A1L9VQ91-F1
#
_cell.length_a   1.000
_cell.length_b   1.000
_cell.length_c   1.000
_cell.angle_alpha   90.00
_cell.angle_beta   90.00
_cell.angle_gamma   90.00
#
_symmetry.space_group_name_H-M   'P 1'
#
loop_
_entity.id
_entity.type
_entity.pdbx_description
1 polymer ?
#
loop_
_entity_poly.entity_id
_entity_poly.type
_entity_poly.pdbx_seq_one_letter_code
_entity_poly.pdbx_strand_id
1 'polypeptide(L)'
;MGFFGKEDPPEDIIEQAPTNEDTEKQLTSHYSDENNTALPPAPVVHIDPAVEKRMLRKLDCRLPLLLGCLYLLASLDRSNIGNAKIAGMEDDLHLSSDDYSWLLTIFYISYTVFEFLGIMWKLVPPHIWAAVAVFGWGVMAVCQAATQNWQGMMALRFLLGLFEAAFGPGVPYLMSFFYRRNELGLRCGLYASAAPLASTFAGALAYGITSGHPLLTSWRLLFLVEGVPTLIGAVLAWFYLPDGPASANFLTAEEKEVACIRSLRRGGEADRVDGIDWKDLGMTLLDAKPWLTAFMYFSCNVSFSSLPVFLPTILQDMGFTSIHAQGLTAPPYFLAFLVTILSTWLADRFQQRGLMIIFLSIIGAVGYVLLATCTAVGVRYLGVFLAAAGVFPCIGNILPWVLNNQGSDSRRGMGIVLLNIIGQCGPFLGTNIFPSSEGPRYIKGQWICAAFMFFTTFLALTLRCLLVWENWRLDKKYGTKEERGSGEKGVIAEENYGADFRSPLSLHINFHIAGIETNIHPYSNTITTMNMASDPSTLHAVVDMGSNGIRFSITNTSTPQLPTLYHSRAGISLYDAQFSSGNNTRHPIPDNIIQDVLTRLVHFQTVCEDFDVPPESVHVLATEATRTATNSEAFRTEIRKRTGWEVRMLKKEEEGRIGAMGVVASCGRPVGGLVMDLGGGSTQITWIMTDGDGEVRTSPRGSFSFPYGAAALKNRLEQVGGDEKGREKLRGEMVRNFQQAYRDLEVPEELLRMAKERGKLDLYLCGGGFRGWGYLLMEQATVNPYPIPIINGFRVRKEEFHDTTSVLGTVDADTKVFGVSKRRASQVPAVAFLVNVLVDALPDIQNIQFCQGGVREGFLFDRLPAEICAEDPLLAATRPYATPSADAFQRRLSSALPSTPPPDELTQVPPSFSPHLLFALANLLFAHATIPKESRCATALHSTTTGLLASTNSLTHTDRALLALTLCERWDGELAPTDQSLYIRLSRCVSAREVWWCRYLGRVAALIGDVHPAGKVSGNETRWRIQFDSQWDELTKEKKGERQTVLRLRVRWNGDVMRDSSYSLDEHTGKIEKVGKRKNWVEGSGVKVQVEV
;
A
#
# COMPACT_ATOMS: atom_id res chain seq x y z
N MET A 1 3.95 11.87 -58.18
CA MET A 1 2.48 11.77 -58.05
C MET A 1 2.20 11.75 -56.56
N GLY A 2 1.87 12.87 -55.89
CA GLY A 2 0.65 13.67 -56.04
C GLY A 2 -0.49 12.93 -55.29
N PHE A 3 -1.30 13.51 -54.41
CA PHE A 3 -1.72 14.91 -54.31
C PHE A 3 -2.76 15.07 -53.16
N PHE A 4 -2.87 16.30 -52.62
CA PHE A 4 -3.98 16.94 -51.85
C PHE A 4 -4.06 16.77 -50.32
N GLY A 5 -4.27 17.80 -49.50
CA GLY A 5 -4.63 19.21 -49.77
C GLY A 5 -5.75 19.67 -48.81
N LYS A 6 -5.47 20.69 -47.97
CA LYS A 6 -6.43 21.35 -47.05
C LYS A 6 -7.27 22.40 -47.79
N GLU A 7 -8.56 22.52 -47.45
CA GLU A 7 -9.37 23.75 -47.60
C GLU A 7 -10.43 23.83 -46.46
N ASP A 8 -10.57 25.01 -45.83
CA ASP A 8 -11.69 25.44 -44.97
C ASP A 8 -12.83 26.01 -45.83
N PRO A 9 -14.12 26.00 -45.39
CA PRO A 9 -14.83 27.27 -45.05
C PRO A 9 -16.08 27.10 -44.11
N PRO A 10 -16.97 28.09 -43.89
CA PRO A 10 -16.83 29.52 -43.52
C PRO A 10 -17.67 29.95 -42.27
N GLU A 11 -17.46 31.19 -41.79
CA GLU A 11 -18.32 31.93 -40.84
C GLU A 11 -19.67 32.34 -41.46
N ASP A 12 -20.79 32.20 -40.72
CA ASP A 12 -21.60 33.32 -40.17
C ASP A 12 -23.08 32.97 -39.84
N ILE A 13 -23.61 33.76 -38.88
CA ILE A 13 -25.01 34.07 -38.53
C ILE A 13 -25.69 33.25 -37.41
N ILE A 14 -25.87 34.00 -36.31
CA ILE A 14 -26.57 33.75 -35.06
C ILE A 14 -28.09 33.85 -35.27
N GLU A 15 -28.85 32.83 -34.86
CA GLU A 15 -30.27 32.94 -34.52
C GLU A 15 -30.50 32.37 -33.11
N GLN A 16 -31.04 33.21 -32.23
CA GLN A 16 -31.25 32.96 -30.80
C GLN A 16 -32.40 31.96 -30.58
N ALA A 17 -32.13 30.91 -29.79
CA ALA A 17 -33.14 30.08 -29.15
C ALA A 17 -33.24 30.43 -27.64
N PRO A 18 -34.44 30.34 -27.04
CA PRO A 18 -34.81 31.11 -25.86
C PRO A 18 -34.20 30.57 -24.56
N THR A 19 -33.92 31.52 -23.68
CA THR A 19 -33.53 31.38 -22.28
C THR A 19 -34.45 30.43 -21.51
N ASN A 20 -33.98 29.23 -21.22
CA ASN A 20 -34.41 28.49 -20.04
C ASN A 20 -33.50 28.93 -18.89
N GLU A 21 -34.11 29.51 -17.86
CA GLU A 21 -33.45 29.84 -16.60
C GLU A 21 -32.85 28.56 -16.01
N ASP A 22 -31.51 28.50 -15.98
CA ASP A 22 -30.77 27.49 -15.23
C ASP A 22 -31.00 27.67 -13.73
N THR A 23 -31.93 26.89 -13.20
CA THR A 23 -32.12 26.62 -11.77
C THR A 23 -30.98 25.77 -11.20
N GLU A 24 -29.74 25.96 -11.67
CA GLU A 24 -28.55 25.22 -11.24
C GLU A 24 -27.46 26.12 -10.63
N LYS A 25 -27.71 27.44 -10.53
CA LYS A 25 -26.77 28.41 -9.91
C LYS A 25 -27.11 28.91 -8.51
N GLN A 26 -28.03 28.25 -7.78
CA GLN A 26 -28.38 28.64 -6.39
C GLN A 26 -28.18 27.57 -5.31
N LEU A 27 -27.49 26.45 -5.60
CA LEU A 27 -27.25 25.38 -4.59
C LEU A 27 -25.78 25.04 -4.31
N THR A 28 -24.81 25.79 -4.86
CA THR A 28 -23.39 25.63 -4.54
C THR A 28 -22.83 26.87 -3.83
N SER A 29 -23.20 27.06 -2.56
CA SER A 29 -22.55 28.08 -1.71
C SER A 29 -22.26 27.63 -0.27
N HIS A 30 -22.19 26.33 0.02
CA HIS A 30 -21.74 25.86 1.32
C HIS A 30 -20.76 24.68 1.22
N TYR A 31 -19.64 24.84 1.93
CA TYR A 31 -18.49 23.95 2.15
C TYR A 31 -17.43 23.87 1.05
N SER A 32 -16.46 24.79 1.12
CA SER A 32 -15.11 24.61 0.57
C SER A 32 -14.09 24.75 1.71
N ASP A 33 -13.72 23.61 2.32
CA ASP A 33 -12.65 23.51 3.31
C ASP A 33 -11.49 22.68 2.75
N GLU A 34 -10.55 23.34 2.07
CA GLU A 34 -9.24 22.77 1.71
C GLU A 34 -8.12 23.57 2.40
N ASN A 35 -7.58 23.08 3.53
CA ASN A 35 -6.25 23.44 4.04
C ASN A 35 -5.87 22.70 5.36
N ASN A 36 -5.77 21.36 5.34
CA ASN A 36 -5.21 20.57 6.45
C ASN A 36 -3.87 19.90 6.03
N THR A 37 -2.79 20.18 6.75
CA THR A 37 -1.47 19.51 6.63
C THR A 37 -1.14 18.65 7.86
N ALA A 38 -2.16 17.99 8.41
CA ALA A 38 -1.99 16.63 8.91
C ALA A 38 -2.49 15.73 7.79
N LEU A 39 -1.92 14.53 7.60
CA LEU A 39 -2.72 13.47 6.99
C LEU A 39 -4.02 13.44 7.81
N PRO A 40 -5.19 13.71 7.20
CA PRO A 40 -6.42 13.35 7.86
C PRO A 40 -6.31 11.85 8.20
N PRO A 41 -6.88 11.35 9.30
CA PRO A 41 -7.25 9.93 9.29
C PRO A 41 -7.97 9.72 7.96
N ALA A 42 -7.55 8.72 7.16
CA ALA A 42 -8.14 8.43 5.86
C ALA A 42 -9.65 8.66 6.01
N PRO A 43 -10.27 9.58 5.23
CA PRO A 43 -11.61 10.06 5.55
C PRO A 43 -12.43 8.84 5.87
N VAL A 44 -13.05 8.80 7.04
CA VAL A 44 -14.05 7.78 7.33
C VAL A 44 -15.18 8.11 6.37
N VAL A 45 -15.05 7.64 5.13
CA VAL A 45 -16.06 7.83 4.11
C VAL A 45 -17.26 7.08 4.65
N HIS A 46 -18.21 7.82 5.18
CA HIS A 46 -19.45 7.25 5.64
C HIS A 46 -20.22 6.83 4.39
N ILE A 47 -20.04 5.56 3.99
CA ILE A 47 -20.81 4.98 2.89
C ILE A 47 -22.25 4.90 3.39
N ASP A 48 -23.17 5.60 2.73
CA ASP A 48 -24.60 5.46 3.02
C ASP A 48 -25.02 3.99 2.79
N PRO A 49 -25.50 3.28 3.84
CA PRO A 49 -25.93 1.89 3.72
C PRO A 49 -27.03 1.68 2.68
N ALA A 50 -27.87 2.69 2.42
CA ALA A 50 -28.94 2.62 1.43
C ALA A 50 -28.38 2.60 -0.02
N VAL A 51 -27.35 3.40 -0.28
CA VAL A 51 -26.66 3.47 -1.58
C VAL A 51 -25.84 2.20 -1.81
N GLU A 52 -25.11 1.72 -0.79
CA GLU A 52 -24.36 0.45 -0.87
C GLU A 52 -25.28 -0.74 -1.21
N LYS A 53 -26.45 -0.83 -0.56
CA LYS A 53 -27.42 -1.91 -0.81
C LYS A 53 -28.06 -1.81 -2.20
N ARG A 54 -28.30 -0.60 -2.71
CA ARG A 54 -28.85 -0.37 -4.06
C ARG A 54 -27.84 -0.76 -5.13
N MET A 55 -26.59 -0.33 -4.97
CA MET A 55 -25.47 -0.71 -5.84
C MET A 55 -25.28 -2.23 -5.86
N LEU A 56 -25.26 -2.89 -4.70
CA LEU A 56 -25.11 -4.35 -4.60
C LEU A 56 -26.22 -5.10 -5.33
N ARG A 57 -27.50 -4.70 -5.19
CA ARG A 57 -28.62 -5.33 -5.92
C ARG A 57 -28.45 -5.24 -7.44
N LYS A 58 -27.97 -4.10 -7.95
CA LYS A 58 -27.73 -3.92 -9.40
C LYS A 58 -26.59 -4.82 -9.88
N LEU A 59 -25.48 -4.89 -9.14
CA LEU A 59 -24.38 -5.80 -9.44
C LEU A 59 -24.84 -7.26 -9.41
N ASP A 60 -25.56 -7.66 -8.35
CA ASP A 60 -26.03 -9.04 -8.12
C ASP A 60 -27.03 -9.52 -9.17
N CYS A 61 -27.87 -8.63 -9.71
CA CYS A 61 -28.81 -9.00 -10.77
C CYS A 61 -28.18 -9.10 -12.14
N ARG A 62 -27.09 -8.35 -12.42
CA ARG A 62 -26.53 -8.25 -13.78
C ARG A 62 -25.30 -9.13 -13.97
N LEU A 63 -24.33 -9.05 -13.06
CA LEU A 63 -23.02 -9.65 -13.25
C LEU A 63 -23.04 -11.18 -13.03
N PRO A 64 -23.49 -11.72 -11.88
CA PRO A 64 -23.62 -13.18 -11.70
C PRO A 64 -24.60 -13.82 -12.68
N LEU A 65 -25.68 -13.12 -13.06
CA LEU A 65 -26.66 -13.64 -14.01
C LEU A 65 -26.05 -13.79 -15.41
N LEU A 66 -25.40 -12.75 -15.94
CA LEU A 66 -24.76 -12.81 -17.25
C LEU A 66 -23.67 -13.90 -17.28
N LEU A 67 -22.78 -13.90 -16.30
CA LEU A 67 -21.69 -14.87 -16.20
C LEU A 67 -22.21 -16.30 -16.00
N GLY A 68 -23.27 -16.46 -15.20
CA GLY A 68 -23.96 -17.74 -15.00
C GLY A 68 -24.63 -18.24 -16.27
N CYS A 69 -25.29 -17.37 -17.05
CA CYS A 69 -25.86 -17.74 -18.35
C CYS A 69 -24.78 -18.18 -19.35
N LEU A 70 -23.65 -17.46 -19.43
CA LEU A 70 -22.55 -17.86 -20.31
C LEU A 70 -21.93 -19.21 -19.88
N TYR A 71 -21.78 -19.45 -18.57
CA TYR A 71 -21.29 -20.72 -18.06
C TYR A 71 -22.29 -21.87 -18.18
N LEU A 72 -23.59 -21.56 -18.14
CA LEU A 72 -24.66 -22.50 -18.47
C LEU A 72 -24.45 -22.99 -19.89
N LEU A 73 -24.30 -22.08 -20.86
CA LEU A 73 -24.07 -22.41 -22.27
C LEU A 73 -22.81 -23.26 -22.46
N ALA A 74 -21.69 -22.88 -21.84
CA ALA A 74 -20.45 -23.67 -21.88
C ALA A 74 -20.64 -25.09 -21.30
N SER A 75 -21.33 -25.22 -20.16
CA SER A 75 -21.62 -26.53 -19.55
C SER A 75 -22.56 -27.38 -20.41
N LEU A 76 -23.45 -26.73 -21.15
CA LEU A 76 -24.39 -27.36 -22.07
C LEU A 76 -23.62 -27.97 -23.25
N ASP A 77 -22.77 -27.18 -23.91
CA ASP A 77 -21.90 -27.62 -25.01
C ASP A 77 -20.98 -28.78 -24.60
N ARG A 78 -20.42 -28.73 -23.38
CA ARG A 78 -19.55 -29.78 -22.84
C ARG A 78 -20.27 -31.12 -22.65
N SER A 79 -21.46 -31.08 -22.05
CA SER A 79 -22.22 -32.29 -21.67
C SER A 79 -23.01 -32.89 -22.83
N ASN A 80 -23.26 -32.14 -23.90
CA ASN A 80 -24.03 -32.54 -25.08
C ASN A 80 -23.61 -33.91 -25.65
N ILE A 81 -22.31 -34.22 -25.67
CA ILE A 81 -21.81 -35.47 -26.25
C ILE A 81 -22.37 -36.74 -25.61
N GLY A 82 -22.72 -36.72 -24.32
CA GLY A 82 -23.36 -37.85 -23.66
C GLY A 82 -24.74 -38.13 -24.25
N ASN A 83 -25.52 -37.08 -24.52
CA ASN A 83 -26.82 -37.19 -25.18
C ASN A 83 -26.66 -37.54 -26.68
N ALA A 84 -25.67 -36.93 -27.35
CA ALA A 84 -25.35 -37.21 -28.75
C ALA A 84 -25.01 -38.69 -28.99
N LYS A 85 -24.29 -39.33 -28.05
CA LYS A 85 -23.97 -40.76 -28.11
C LYS A 85 -25.23 -41.60 -28.25
N ILE A 86 -26.22 -41.40 -27.37
CA ILE A 86 -27.48 -42.16 -27.39
C ILE A 86 -28.42 -41.70 -28.51
N ALA A 87 -28.21 -40.51 -29.08
CA ALA A 87 -28.92 -39.99 -30.24
C ALA A 87 -28.35 -40.47 -31.60
N GLY A 88 -27.45 -41.47 -31.61
CA GLY A 88 -26.96 -42.14 -32.82
C GLY A 88 -25.57 -41.69 -33.31
N MET A 89 -24.84 -40.87 -32.55
CA MET A 89 -23.49 -40.40 -32.94
C MET A 89 -22.46 -41.54 -33.01
N GLU A 90 -22.57 -42.55 -32.12
CA GLU A 90 -21.63 -43.70 -32.08
C GLU A 90 -21.68 -44.50 -33.39
N ASP A 91 -22.89 -44.73 -33.92
CA ASP A 91 -23.11 -45.44 -35.16
C ASP A 91 -22.68 -44.62 -36.38
N ASP A 92 -23.06 -43.33 -36.42
CA ASP A 92 -22.78 -42.42 -37.55
C ASP A 92 -21.29 -42.13 -37.77
N LEU A 93 -20.50 -42.09 -36.69
CA LEU A 93 -19.06 -41.79 -36.73
C LEU A 93 -18.19 -43.06 -36.55
N HIS A 94 -18.80 -44.24 -36.44
CA HIS A 94 -18.14 -45.52 -36.19
C HIS A 94 -17.16 -45.50 -35.01
N LEU A 95 -17.62 -44.98 -33.87
CA LEU A 95 -16.78 -44.79 -32.69
C LEU A 95 -16.66 -46.09 -31.88
N SER A 96 -15.43 -46.49 -31.53
CA SER A 96 -15.24 -47.48 -30.46
C SER A 96 -15.43 -46.85 -29.06
N SER A 97 -15.57 -47.69 -28.03
CA SER A 97 -15.63 -47.20 -26.65
C SER A 97 -14.36 -46.45 -26.22
N ASP A 98 -13.20 -46.84 -26.73
CA ASP A 98 -11.93 -46.16 -26.48
C ASP A 98 -11.87 -44.82 -27.24
N ASP A 99 -12.32 -44.79 -28.50
CA ASP A 99 -12.38 -43.57 -29.32
C ASP A 99 -13.30 -42.52 -28.68
N TYR A 100 -14.44 -42.94 -28.14
CA TYR A 100 -15.37 -42.07 -27.42
C TYR A 100 -14.74 -41.51 -26.13
N SER A 101 -14.04 -42.35 -25.37
CA SER A 101 -13.35 -41.92 -24.15
C SER A 101 -12.24 -40.91 -24.46
N TRP A 102 -11.56 -41.06 -25.61
CA TRP A 102 -10.60 -40.07 -26.11
C TRP A 102 -11.24 -38.73 -26.49
N LEU A 103 -12.44 -38.72 -27.08
CA LEU A 103 -13.18 -37.47 -27.36
C LEU A 103 -13.52 -36.68 -26.09
N LEU A 104 -13.74 -37.37 -24.97
CA LEU A 104 -13.92 -36.74 -23.65
C LEU A 104 -12.58 -36.27 -23.09
N THR A 105 -11.57 -37.14 -23.13
CA THR A 105 -10.25 -36.89 -22.53
C THR A 105 -9.53 -35.72 -23.21
N ILE A 106 -9.55 -35.63 -24.55
CA ILE A 106 -8.84 -34.57 -25.29
C ILE A 106 -9.34 -33.16 -24.95
N PHE A 107 -10.65 -33.02 -24.72
CA PHE A 107 -11.25 -31.75 -24.29
C PHE A 107 -10.64 -31.32 -22.95
N TYR A 108 -10.60 -32.22 -21.96
CA TYR A 108 -10.00 -31.90 -20.67
C TYR A 108 -8.49 -31.69 -20.77
N ILE A 109 -7.79 -32.37 -21.69
CA ILE A 109 -6.34 -32.16 -21.89
C ILE A 109 -6.11 -30.72 -22.36
N SER A 110 -6.83 -30.29 -23.40
CA SER A 110 -6.77 -28.90 -23.85
C SER A 110 -7.18 -27.93 -22.74
N TYR A 111 -8.24 -28.26 -21.98
CA TYR A 111 -8.72 -27.39 -20.92
C TYR A 111 -7.64 -27.15 -19.86
N THR A 112 -6.99 -28.20 -19.36
CA THR A 112 -5.91 -28.13 -18.37
C THR A 112 -4.67 -27.43 -18.91
N VAL A 113 -4.23 -27.75 -20.14
CA VAL A 113 -3.01 -27.16 -20.73
C VAL A 113 -3.15 -25.65 -20.92
N PHE A 114 -4.35 -25.17 -21.27
CA PHE A 114 -4.59 -23.76 -21.58
C PHE A 114 -5.18 -22.95 -20.43
N GLU A 115 -5.27 -23.48 -19.20
CA GLU A 115 -5.75 -22.70 -18.05
C GLU A 115 -4.92 -21.45 -17.74
N PHE A 116 -3.64 -21.41 -18.17
CA PHE A 116 -2.80 -20.22 -18.03
C PHE A 116 -3.39 -19.01 -18.78
N LEU A 117 -4.23 -19.23 -19.80
CA LEU A 117 -4.97 -18.17 -20.48
C LEU A 117 -5.90 -17.40 -19.54
N GLY A 118 -6.20 -17.92 -18.35
CA GLY A 118 -6.88 -17.18 -17.27
C GLY A 118 -6.19 -15.86 -16.91
N ILE A 119 -4.88 -15.72 -17.11
CA ILE A 119 -4.16 -14.46 -16.89
C ILE A 119 -4.62 -13.33 -17.83
N MET A 120 -5.20 -13.67 -18.98
CA MET A 120 -5.66 -12.70 -19.97
C MET A 120 -6.84 -11.87 -19.46
N TRP A 121 -7.59 -12.35 -18.45
CA TRP A 121 -8.59 -11.53 -17.76
C TRP A 121 -7.97 -10.31 -17.03
N LYS A 122 -6.67 -10.33 -16.76
CA LYS A 122 -5.90 -9.19 -16.23
C LYS A 122 -5.30 -8.32 -17.35
N LEU A 123 -4.77 -8.94 -18.41
CA LEU A 123 -4.06 -8.24 -19.49
C LEU A 123 -4.99 -7.57 -20.50
N VAL A 124 -6.15 -8.17 -20.75
CA VAL A 124 -7.14 -7.72 -21.73
C VAL A 124 -8.38 -7.22 -20.97
N PRO A 125 -9.09 -6.19 -21.49
CA PRO A 125 -10.39 -5.80 -20.97
C PRO A 125 -11.36 -7.00 -20.90
N PRO A 126 -11.97 -7.29 -19.73
CA PRO A 126 -12.85 -8.44 -19.52
C PRO A 126 -13.95 -8.61 -20.58
N HIS A 127 -14.58 -7.52 -21.06
CA HIS A 127 -15.63 -7.63 -22.08
C HIS A 127 -15.13 -8.17 -23.41
N ILE A 128 -13.94 -7.75 -23.86
CA ILE A 128 -13.31 -8.23 -25.09
C ILE A 128 -12.90 -9.68 -24.93
N TRP A 129 -12.21 -9.99 -23.83
CA TRP A 129 -11.69 -11.34 -23.60
C TRP A 129 -12.82 -12.38 -23.48
N ALA A 130 -13.86 -12.05 -22.71
CA ALA A 130 -15.03 -12.90 -22.59
C ALA A 130 -15.71 -13.11 -23.95
N ALA A 131 -15.96 -12.04 -24.71
CA ALA A 131 -16.62 -12.15 -26.01
C ALA A 131 -15.83 -12.99 -27.02
N VAL A 132 -14.50 -12.84 -27.08
CA VAL A 132 -13.64 -13.63 -27.96
C VAL A 132 -13.64 -15.11 -27.56
N ALA A 133 -13.58 -15.41 -26.26
CA ALA A 133 -13.66 -16.78 -25.77
C ALA A 133 -15.03 -17.40 -26.10
N VAL A 134 -16.13 -16.70 -25.79
CA VAL A 134 -17.52 -17.14 -26.07
C VAL A 134 -17.74 -17.40 -27.55
N PHE A 135 -17.28 -16.47 -28.39
CA PHE A 135 -17.38 -16.62 -29.83
C PHE A 135 -16.58 -17.82 -30.33
N GLY A 136 -15.33 -17.96 -29.89
CA GLY A 136 -14.46 -19.07 -30.26
C GLY A 136 -15.06 -20.43 -29.88
N TRP A 137 -15.53 -20.61 -28.65
CA TRP A 137 -16.10 -21.89 -28.23
C TRP A 137 -17.46 -22.15 -28.90
N GLY A 138 -18.29 -21.12 -29.10
CA GLY A 138 -19.58 -21.25 -29.80
C GLY A 138 -19.42 -21.68 -31.26
N VAL A 139 -18.43 -21.13 -31.97
CA VAL A 139 -18.13 -21.56 -33.35
C VAL A 139 -17.69 -23.02 -33.36
N MET A 140 -16.83 -23.44 -32.43
CA MET A 140 -16.39 -24.84 -32.34
C MET A 140 -17.54 -25.78 -32.00
N ALA A 141 -18.44 -25.42 -31.08
CA ALA A 141 -19.62 -26.20 -30.72
C ALA A 141 -20.56 -26.42 -31.92
N VAL A 142 -20.86 -25.36 -32.69
CA VAL A 142 -21.68 -25.45 -33.90
C VAL A 142 -20.99 -26.30 -34.98
N CYS A 143 -19.67 -26.17 -35.14
CA CYS A 143 -18.92 -26.94 -36.13
C CYS A 143 -18.92 -28.46 -35.84
N GLN A 144 -19.16 -28.90 -34.60
CA GLN A 144 -19.21 -30.34 -34.27
C GLN A 144 -20.34 -31.05 -35.03
N ALA A 145 -21.44 -30.38 -35.32
CA ALA A 145 -22.54 -30.91 -36.13
C ALA A 145 -22.14 -31.27 -37.57
N ALA A 146 -21.12 -30.59 -38.11
CA ALA A 146 -20.66 -30.78 -39.49
C ALA A 146 -19.62 -31.91 -39.64
N THR A 147 -19.15 -32.49 -38.53
CA THR A 147 -18.10 -33.53 -38.56
C THR A 147 -18.59 -34.85 -39.16
N GLN A 148 -17.66 -35.55 -39.80
CA GLN A 148 -17.91 -36.81 -40.52
C GLN A 148 -16.96 -37.94 -40.08
N ASN A 149 -16.00 -37.67 -39.19
CA ASN A 149 -15.01 -38.64 -38.75
C ASN A 149 -14.50 -38.32 -37.34
N TRP A 150 -13.84 -39.30 -36.73
CA TRP A 150 -13.27 -39.17 -35.38
C TRP A 150 -12.19 -38.09 -35.28
N GLN A 151 -11.33 -37.94 -36.31
CA GLN A 151 -10.24 -36.96 -36.29
C GLN A 151 -10.75 -35.51 -36.27
N GLY A 152 -11.79 -35.22 -37.05
CA GLY A 152 -12.45 -33.91 -37.06
C GLY A 152 -13.11 -33.60 -35.72
N MET A 153 -13.76 -34.61 -35.11
CA MET A 153 -14.33 -34.45 -33.78
C MET A 153 -13.25 -34.21 -32.71
N MET A 154 -12.13 -34.95 -32.76
CA MET A 154 -10.97 -34.74 -31.87
C MET A 154 -10.42 -33.31 -31.97
N ALA A 155 -10.24 -32.80 -33.18
CA ALA A 155 -9.73 -31.44 -33.40
C ALA A 155 -10.68 -30.37 -32.83
N LEU A 156 -11.97 -30.47 -33.11
CA LEU A 156 -12.96 -29.52 -32.58
C LEU A 156 -13.08 -29.60 -31.06
N ARG A 157 -12.96 -30.81 -30.49
CA ARG A 157 -12.95 -31.02 -29.03
C ARG A 157 -11.77 -30.35 -28.35
N PHE A 158 -10.59 -30.46 -28.94
CA PHE A 158 -9.39 -29.78 -28.46
C PHE A 158 -9.54 -28.24 -28.52
N LEU A 159 -10.07 -27.71 -29.62
CA LEU A 159 -10.27 -26.27 -29.77
C LEU A 159 -11.39 -25.75 -28.86
N LEU A 160 -12.46 -26.52 -28.65
CA LEU A 160 -13.52 -26.20 -27.70
C LEU A 160 -12.94 -26.07 -26.28
N GLY A 161 -12.11 -27.02 -25.84
CA GLY A 161 -11.48 -26.98 -24.52
C GLY A 161 -10.50 -25.81 -24.36
N LEU A 162 -9.76 -25.44 -25.40
CA LEU A 162 -8.91 -24.23 -25.43
C LEU A 162 -9.71 -22.95 -25.15
N PHE A 163 -10.82 -22.72 -25.86
CA PHE A 163 -11.62 -21.51 -25.69
C PHE A 163 -12.44 -21.51 -24.39
N GLU A 164 -12.94 -22.66 -23.93
CA GLU A 164 -13.63 -22.74 -22.64
C GLU A 164 -12.69 -22.50 -21.45
N ALA A 165 -11.43 -22.97 -21.53
CA ALA A 165 -10.41 -22.73 -20.50
C ALA A 165 -10.01 -21.26 -20.39
N ALA A 166 -10.11 -20.50 -21.49
CA ALA A 166 -9.92 -19.05 -21.47
C ALA A 166 -11.01 -18.32 -20.64
N PHE A 167 -12.19 -18.94 -20.43
CA PHE A 167 -13.32 -18.33 -19.73
C PHE A 167 -13.49 -18.84 -18.29
N GLY A 168 -13.72 -20.14 -18.11
CA GLY A 168 -14.25 -20.72 -16.86
C GLY A 168 -13.44 -20.40 -15.59
N PRO A 169 -12.11 -20.59 -15.57
CA PRO A 169 -11.23 -20.28 -14.45
C PRO A 169 -11.15 -18.78 -14.10
N GLY A 170 -11.32 -17.91 -15.10
CA GLY A 170 -11.15 -16.47 -14.96
C GLY A 170 -12.36 -15.76 -14.36
N VAL A 171 -13.55 -16.38 -14.41
CA VAL A 171 -14.79 -15.77 -13.90
C VAL A 171 -14.77 -15.57 -12.37
N PRO A 172 -14.46 -16.59 -11.52
CA PRO A 172 -14.34 -16.37 -10.09
C PRO A 172 -13.27 -15.33 -9.72
N TYR A 173 -12.19 -15.28 -10.51
CA TYR A 173 -11.15 -14.25 -10.37
C TYR A 173 -11.70 -12.85 -10.70
N LEU A 174 -12.45 -12.70 -11.79
CA LEU A 174 -13.14 -11.44 -12.13
C LEU A 174 -14.12 -11.03 -11.03
N MET A 175 -14.99 -11.94 -10.56
CA MET A 175 -15.96 -11.67 -9.50
C MET A 175 -15.28 -11.23 -8.21
N SER A 176 -14.07 -11.73 -7.96
CA SER A 176 -13.29 -11.28 -6.82
C SER A 176 -13.06 -9.76 -6.87
N PHE A 177 -12.90 -9.11 -8.03
CA PHE A 177 -12.71 -7.65 -8.12
C PHE A 177 -13.97 -6.83 -7.79
N PHE A 178 -15.16 -7.39 -7.93
CA PHE A 178 -16.43 -6.67 -7.71
C PHE A 178 -17.02 -6.86 -6.30
N TYR A 179 -16.61 -7.90 -5.56
CA TYR A 179 -17.26 -8.33 -4.32
C TYR A 179 -16.27 -8.56 -3.16
N ARG A 180 -16.73 -8.33 -1.92
CA ARG A 180 -15.97 -8.62 -0.68
C ARG A 180 -15.92 -10.13 -0.38
N ARG A 181 -14.96 -10.59 0.44
CA ARG A 181 -14.81 -12.01 0.85
C ARG A 181 -16.08 -12.64 1.45
N ASN A 182 -16.76 -11.91 2.33
CA ASN A 182 -18.01 -12.35 2.97
C ASN A 182 -19.22 -12.37 2.01
N GLU A 183 -19.12 -11.71 0.85
CA GLU A 183 -20.15 -11.60 -0.17
C GLU A 183 -19.93 -12.59 -1.33
N LEU A 184 -18.68 -12.98 -1.58
CA LEU A 184 -18.28 -13.71 -2.78
C LEU A 184 -18.87 -15.12 -2.87
N GLY A 185 -19.18 -15.77 -1.73
CA GLY A 185 -19.60 -17.17 -1.68
C GLY A 185 -20.87 -17.50 -2.44
N LEU A 186 -21.98 -16.85 -2.11
CA LEU A 186 -23.27 -17.03 -2.79
C LEU A 186 -23.16 -16.74 -4.28
N ARG A 187 -22.33 -15.78 -4.68
CA ARG A 187 -22.18 -15.33 -6.06
C ARG A 187 -21.37 -16.32 -6.89
N CYS A 188 -20.29 -16.86 -6.33
CA CYS A 188 -19.62 -18.02 -6.89
C CYS A 188 -20.54 -19.26 -6.92
N GLY A 189 -21.44 -19.40 -5.93
CA GLY A 189 -22.46 -20.43 -5.89
C GLY A 189 -23.49 -20.32 -7.02
N LEU A 190 -23.97 -19.11 -7.32
CA LEU A 190 -24.87 -18.82 -8.44
C LEU A 190 -24.21 -19.09 -9.80
N TYR A 191 -22.92 -18.77 -9.93
CA TYR A 191 -22.13 -19.14 -11.09
C TYR A 191 -21.98 -20.67 -11.21
N ALA A 192 -21.57 -21.34 -10.14
CA ALA A 192 -21.35 -22.79 -10.15
C ALA A 192 -22.65 -23.58 -10.34
N SER A 193 -23.80 -23.06 -9.88
CA SER A 193 -25.11 -23.69 -10.05
C SER A 193 -25.60 -23.67 -11.50
N ALA A 194 -25.00 -22.86 -12.38
CA ALA A 194 -25.30 -22.90 -13.79
C ALA A 194 -24.93 -24.24 -14.46
N ALA A 195 -23.93 -24.98 -13.95
CA ALA A 195 -23.56 -26.31 -14.46
C ALA A 195 -24.65 -27.39 -14.29
N PRO A 196 -25.22 -27.62 -13.09
CA PRO A 196 -26.34 -28.56 -12.94
C PRO A 196 -27.61 -28.04 -13.64
N LEU A 197 -27.82 -26.73 -13.71
CA LEU A 197 -28.93 -26.17 -14.48
C LEU A 197 -28.78 -26.44 -15.99
N ALA A 198 -27.56 -26.31 -16.53
CA ALA A 198 -27.24 -26.68 -17.92
C ALA A 198 -27.53 -28.16 -18.17
N SER A 199 -27.12 -29.04 -17.26
CA SER A 199 -27.35 -30.49 -17.37
C SER A 199 -28.86 -30.83 -17.34
N THR A 200 -29.66 -30.03 -16.62
CA THR A 200 -31.13 -30.13 -16.61
C THR A 200 -31.71 -29.78 -17.98
N PHE A 201 -31.28 -28.66 -18.57
CA PHE A 201 -31.73 -28.24 -19.89
C PHE A 201 -31.25 -29.18 -20.99
N ALA A 202 -30.00 -29.66 -20.94
CA ALA A 202 -29.45 -30.62 -21.90
C ALA A 202 -30.29 -31.90 -21.96
N GLY A 203 -30.65 -32.49 -20.80
CA GLY A 203 -31.52 -33.66 -20.76
C GLY A 203 -32.93 -33.40 -21.31
N ALA A 204 -33.51 -32.22 -21.01
CA ALA A 204 -34.83 -31.83 -21.49
C ALA A 204 -34.86 -31.51 -23.00
N LEU A 205 -33.83 -30.84 -23.52
CA LEU A 205 -33.66 -30.53 -24.94
C LEU A 205 -33.42 -31.83 -25.73
N ALA A 206 -32.57 -32.71 -25.23
CA ALA A 206 -32.34 -34.03 -25.82
C ALA A 206 -33.64 -34.84 -25.92
N TYR A 207 -34.44 -34.88 -24.85
CA TYR A 207 -35.78 -35.49 -24.88
C TYR A 207 -36.68 -34.87 -25.96
N GLY A 208 -36.75 -33.53 -26.02
CA GLY A 208 -37.59 -32.81 -26.98
C GLY A 208 -37.19 -33.00 -28.44
N ILE A 209 -35.88 -33.04 -28.73
CA ILE A 209 -35.35 -33.21 -30.09
C ILE A 209 -35.44 -34.66 -30.54
N THR A 210 -35.13 -35.62 -29.67
CA THR A 210 -35.16 -37.06 -30.00
C THR A 210 -36.58 -37.64 -30.06
N SER A 211 -37.56 -36.97 -29.45
CA SER A 211 -38.99 -37.32 -29.58
C SER A 211 -39.65 -36.74 -30.83
N GLY A 212 -39.01 -35.77 -31.50
CA GLY A 212 -39.48 -35.22 -32.78
C GLY A 212 -39.01 -36.02 -34.00
N HIS A 213 -39.51 -35.66 -35.19
CA HIS A 213 -39.01 -36.14 -36.49
C HIS A 213 -38.22 -35.03 -37.21
N PRO A 214 -36.95 -34.75 -36.82
CA PRO A 214 -36.14 -33.73 -37.47
C PRO A 214 -35.68 -34.17 -38.87
N LEU A 215 -35.51 -33.21 -39.79
CA LEU A 215 -34.93 -33.41 -41.13
C LEU A 215 -33.42 -33.72 -41.10
N LEU A 216 -32.76 -33.42 -39.98
CA LEU A 216 -31.34 -33.68 -39.70
C LEU A 216 -31.22 -34.77 -38.64
N THR A 217 -30.14 -35.56 -38.67
CA THR A 217 -29.86 -36.55 -37.62
C THR A 217 -29.87 -35.90 -36.24
N SER A 218 -30.59 -36.50 -35.28
CA SER A 218 -30.89 -35.92 -33.97
C SER A 218 -29.65 -35.41 -33.22
N TRP A 219 -28.51 -36.12 -33.31
CA TRP A 219 -27.27 -35.70 -32.67
C TRP A 219 -26.62 -34.45 -33.30
N ARG A 220 -26.73 -34.25 -34.62
CA ARG A 220 -26.23 -33.05 -35.29
C ARG A 220 -27.08 -31.83 -34.93
N LEU A 221 -28.39 -32.02 -34.83
CA LEU A 221 -29.32 -30.97 -34.41
C LEU A 221 -29.08 -30.54 -32.97
N LEU A 222 -28.70 -31.47 -32.07
CA LEU A 222 -28.31 -31.13 -30.70
C LEU A 222 -27.15 -30.15 -30.66
N PHE A 223 -26.05 -30.41 -31.38
CA PHE A 223 -24.91 -29.48 -31.43
C PHE A 223 -25.26 -28.10 -32.02
N LEU A 224 -26.18 -28.02 -32.98
CA LEU A 224 -26.62 -26.75 -33.57
C LEU A 224 -27.50 -25.94 -32.62
N VAL A 225 -28.51 -26.56 -32.02
CA VAL A 225 -29.48 -25.88 -31.13
C VAL A 225 -28.80 -25.39 -29.85
N GLU A 226 -27.78 -26.11 -29.40
CA GLU A 226 -27.04 -25.79 -28.18
C GLU A 226 -25.93 -24.76 -28.43
N GLY A 227 -25.20 -24.86 -29.56
CA GLY A 227 -24.09 -23.96 -29.88
C GLY A 227 -24.48 -22.59 -30.47
N VAL A 228 -25.64 -22.46 -31.14
CA VAL A 228 -26.06 -21.16 -31.71
C VAL A 228 -26.36 -20.10 -30.64
N PRO A 229 -27.09 -20.40 -29.54
CA PRO A 229 -27.28 -19.46 -28.44
C PRO A 229 -25.97 -18.93 -27.84
N THR A 230 -24.90 -19.73 -27.85
CA THR A 230 -23.57 -19.31 -27.44
C THR A 230 -23.03 -18.14 -28.26
N LEU A 231 -23.22 -18.16 -29.59
CA LEU A 231 -22.78 -17.05 -30.45
C LEU A 231 -23.51 -15.73 -30.12
N ILE A 232 -24.78 -15.82 -29.75
CA ILE A 232 -25.55 -14.66 -29.25
C ILE A 232 -25.00 -14.21 -27.89
N GLY A 233 -24.65 -15.16 -27.02
CA GLY A 233 -23.98 -14.90 -25.75
C GLY A 233 -22.69 -14.09 -25.91
N ALA A 234 -21.91 -14.30 -26.98
CA ALA A 234 -20.69 -13.54 -27.25
C ALA A 234 -20.98 -12.05 -27.49
N VAL A 235 -22.05 -11.76 -28.24
CA VAL A 235 -22.51 -10.38 -28.50
C VAL A 235 -22.97 -9.73 -27.20
N LEU A 236 -23.70 -10.47 -26.35
CA LEU A 236 -24.12 -9.95 -25.04
C LEU A 236 -22.94 -9.68 -24.12
N ALA A 237 -21.92 -10.54 -24.11
CA ALA A 237 -20.69 -10.32 -23.35
C ALA A 237 -19.97 -9.03 -23.77
N TRP A 238 -19.90 -8.75 -25.08
CA TRP A 238 -19.24 -7.56 -25.62
C TRP A 238 -19.88 -6.25 -25.13
N PHE A 239 -21.22 -6.18 -25.09
CA PHE A 239 -21.94 -4.94 -24.75
C PHE A 239 -22.26 -4.77 -23.27
N TYR A 240 -22.46 -5.86 -22.53
CA TYR A 240 -23.02 -5.80 -21.17
C TYR A 240 -22.05 -6.19 -20.06
N LEU A 241 -20.89 -6.78 -20.37
CA LEU A 241 -19.90 -7.12 -19.35
C LEU A 241 -19.03 -5.88 -19.02
N PRO A 242 -18.97 -5.43 -17.75
CA PRO A 242 -18.11 -4.32 -17.37
C PRO A 242 -16.65 -4.75 -17.13
N ASP A 243 -15.70 -3.88 -17.43
CA ASP A 243 -14.25 -4.15 -17.23
C ASP A 243 -13.79 -4.00 -15.78
N GLY A 244 -14.56 -3.26 -14.98
CA GLY A 244 -14.32 -3.00 -13.58
C GLY A 244 -15.42 -2.13 -12.96
N PRO A 245 -15.39 -1.92 -11.63
CA PRO A 245 -16.44 -1.19 -10.92
C PRO A 245 -16.66 0.24 -11.43
N ALA A 246 -15.60 0.94 -11.85
CA ALA A 246 -15.66 2.31 -12.39
C ALA A 246 -16.28 2.37 -13.81
N SER A 247 -16.04 1.34 -14.62
CA SER A 247 -16.51 1.26 -16.01
C SER A 247 -17.98 0.81 -16.16
N ALA A 248 -18.63 0.37 -15.08
CA ALA A 248 -19.98 -0.19 -15.14
C ALA A 248 -21.03 0.85 -15.58
N ASN A 249 -21.50 0.76 -16.83
CA ASN A 249 -22.45 1.70 -17.43
C ASN A 249 -23.83 1.74 -16.74
N PHE A 250 -24.17 0.75 -15.93
CA PHE A 250 -25.45 0.64 -15.24
C PHE A 250 -25.46 1.19 -13.80
N LEU A 251 -24.31 1.61 -13.29
CA LEU A 251 -24.19 2.28 -12.00
C LEU A 251 -24.24 3.80 -12.20
N THR A 252 -24.94 4.49 -11.30
CA THR A 252 -24.93 5.97 -11.25
C THR A 252 -23.56 6.48 -10.79
N ALA A 253 -23.26 7.78 -10.98
CA ALA A 253 -21.98 8.37 -10.55
C ALA A 253 -21.71 8.15 -9.05
N GLU A 254 -22.73 8.34 -8.21
CA GLU A 254 -22.70 8.09 -6.76
C GLU A 254 -22.45 6.60 -6.42
N GLU A 255 -23.10 5.68 -7.14
CA GLU A 255 -22.91 4.23 -6.95
C GLU A 255 -21.50 3.77 -7.37
N LYS A 256 -20.92 4.39 -8.40
CA LYS A 256 -19.53 4.12 -8.86
C LYS A 256 -18.50 4.59 -7.84
N GLU A 257 -18.72 5.75 -7.24
CA GLU A 257 -17.87 6.29 -6.18
C GLU A 257 -17.85 5.34 -4.97
N VAL A 258 -19.02 4.88 -4.52
CA VAL A 258 -19.13 3.88 -3.46
C VAL A 258 -18.40 2.59 -3.85
N ALA A 259 -18.56 2.09 -5.08
CA ALA A 259 -17.87 0.89 -5.54
C ALA A 259 -16.33 1.03 -5.56
N CYS A 260 -15.83 2.20 -5.96
CA CYS A 260 -14.40 2.54 -5.95
C CYS A 260 -13.84 2.57 -4.52
N ILE A 261 -14.55 3.22 -3.59
CA ILE A 261 -14.18 3.31 -2.18
C ILE A 261 -14.21 1.93 -1.50
N ARG A 262 -15.17 1.05 -1.85
CA ARG A 262 -15.20 -0.34 -1.40
C ARG A 262 -14.01 -1.15 -1.91
N SER A 263 -13.52 -0.86 -3.12
CA SER A 263 -12.35 -1.50 -3.70
C SER A 263 -11.06 -1.03 -3.02
N LEU A 264 -10.92 0.27 -2.75
CA LEU A 264 -9.80 0.87 -2.01
C LEU A 264 -9.64 0.32 -0.59
N ARG A 265 -10.75 0.09 0.12
CA ARG A 265 -10.76 -0.53 1.48
C ARG A 265 -10.18 -1.95 1.51
N ARG A 266 -10.02 -2.61 0.36
CA ARG A 266 -9.62 -4.01 0.27
C ARG A 266 -8.11 -4.20 0.10
N GLY A 267 -7.37 -3.19 -0.37
CA GLY A 267 -5.96 -3.36 -0.71
C GLY A 267 -5.13 -2.08 -0.92
N GLY A 268 -5.67 -0.89 -0.67
CA GLY A 268 -4.89 0.35 -0.79
C GLY A 268 -4.72 0.90 -2.21
N GLU A 269 -5.17 0.21 -3.26
CA GLU A 269 -5.15 0.72 -4.64
C GLU A 269 -6.51 0.49 -5.33
N ALA A 270 -7.00 1.50 -6.05
CA ALA A 270 -8.22 1.45 -6.86
C ALA A 270 -7.99 0.79 -8.23
N ASP A 271 -6.75 0.68 -8.66
CA ASP A 271 -6.37 0.24 -10.00
C ASP A 271 -5.66 -1.12 -9.97
N ARG A 272 -5.76 -1.83 -11.11
CA ARG A 272 -5.11 -3.13 -11.36
C ARG A 272 -3.61 -3.01 -11.04
N VAL A 273 -3.17 -3.71 -9.99
CA VAL A 273 -1.74 -3.80 -9.65
C VAL A 273 -0.99 -4.52 -10.77
N ASP A 274 -0.17 -3.78 -11.53
CA ASP A 274 0.69 -4.36 -12.56
C ASP A 274 1.91 -5.04 -11.93
N GLY A 275 1.72 -6.30 -11.56
CA GLY A 275 2.78 -7.18 -11.10
C GLY A 275 2.24 -8.48 -10.51
N ILE A 276 3.01 -9.56 -10.64
CA ILE A 276 2.82 -10.81 -9.91
C ILE A 276 3.98 -10.91 -8.93
N ASP A 277 3.69 -10.92 -7.62
CA ASP A 277 4.72 -11.11 -6.60
C ASP A 277 5.12 -12.59 -6.55
N TRP A 278 6.22 -12.91 -7.22
CA TRP A 278 6.79 -14.26 -7.30
C TRP A 278 7.15 -14.87 -5.94
N LYS A 279 7.41 -14.05 -4.92
CA LYS A 279 7.71 -14.53 -3.56
C LYS A 279 6.44 -15.00 -2.87
N ASP A 280 5.35 -14.28 -3.04
CA ASP A 280 4.02 -14.69 -2.56
C ASP A 280 3.49 -15.93 -3.31
N LEU A 281 3.81 -16.07 -4.61
CA LEU A 281 3.56 -17.32 -5.34
C LEU A 281 4.29 -18.50 -4.70
N GLY A 282 5.59 -18.34 -4.42
CA GLY A 282 6.41 -19.37 -3.77
C GLY A 282 5.92 -19.72 -2.37
N MET A 283 5.50 -18.74 -1.58
CA MET A 283 4.92 -18.99 -0.25
C MET A 283 3.55 -19.68 -0.32
N THR A 284 2.75 -19.45 -1.37
CA THR A 284 1.49 -20.18 -1.59
C THR A 284 1.75 -21.66 -1.84
N LEU A 285 2.82 -22.01 -2.59
CA LEU A 285 3.19 -23.39 -2.86
C LEU A 285 3.67 -24.15 -1.61
N LEU A 286 4.15 -23.44 -0.60
CA LEU A 286 4.57 -24.03 0.69
C LEU A 286 3.43 -24.11 1.71
N ASP A 287 2.29 -23.46 1.46
CA ASP A 287 1.14 -23.48 2.34
C ASP A 287 0.27 -24.71 2.06
N ALA A 288 -0.07 -25.49 3.09
CA ALA A 288 -0.90 -26.68 2.96
C ALA A 288 -2.36 -26.38 2.57
N LYS A 289 -2.88 -25.19 2.90
CA LYS A 289 -4.28 -24.80 2.64
C LYS A 289 -4.69 -24.89 1.16
N PRO A 290 -3.98 -24.25 0.20
CA PRO A 290 -4.32 -24.31 -1.22
C PRO A 290 -4.17 -25.73 -1.80
N TRP A 291 -3.20 -26.52 -1.34
CA TRP A 291 -3.06 -27.94 -1.73
C TRP A 291 -4.24 -28.79 -1.28
N LEU A 292 -4.68 -28.65 -0.02
CA LEU A 292 -5.82 -29.38 0.50
C LEU A 292 -7.09 -29.06 -0.31
N THR A 293 -7.34 -27.78 -0.61
CA THR A 293 -8.49 -27.40 -1.44
C THR A 293 -8.36 -27.85 -2.89
N ALA A 294 -7.15 -27.90 -3.44
CA ALA A 294 -6.91 -28.40 -4.80
C ALA A 294 -7.17 -29.91 -4.91
N PHE A 295 -6.74 -30.71 -3.91
CA PHE A 295 -7.06 -32.14 -3.84
C PHE A 295 -8.54 -32.41 -3.59
N MET A 296 -9.23 -31.55 -2.83
CA MET A 296 -10.68 -31.62 -2.71
C MET A 296 -11.36 -31.36 -4.06
N TYR A 297 -10.92 -30.34 -4.80
CA TYR A 297 -11.45 -30.00 -6.11
C TYR A 297 -11.21 -31.13 -7.13
N PHE A 298 -10.00 -31.71 -7.14
CA PHE A 298 -9.66 -32.92 -7.90
C PHE A 298 -10.64 -34.06 -7.62
N SER A 299 -10.82 -34.39 -6.34
CA SER A 299 -11.67 -35.51 -5.90
C SER A 299 -13.13 -35.33 -6.29
N CYS A 300 -13.66 -34.11 -6.14
CA CYS A 300 -15.00 -33.77 -6.60
C CYS A 300 -15.11 -33.82 -8.14
N ASN A 301 -14.09 -33.36 -8.87
CA ASN A 301 -14.10 -33.33 -10.33
C ASN A 301 -14.05 -34.74 -10.97
N VAL A 302 -13.42 -35.72 -10.31
CA VAL A 302 -13.52 -37.14 -10.71
C VAL A 302 -14.98 -37.56 -10.78
N SER A 303 -15.77 -37.23 -9.76
CA SER A 303 -17.19 -37.60 -9.67
C SER A 303 -18.11 -36.71 -10.52
N PHE A 304 -17.74 -35.43 -10.69
CA PHE A 304 -18.53 -34.45 -11.44
C PHE A 304 -18.43 -34.65 -12.94
N SER A 305 -17.27 -34.99 -13.48
CA SER A 305 -17.08 -35.18 -14.93
C SER A 305 -17.77 -36.43 -15.46
N SER A 306 -17.84 -37.49 -14.65
CA SER A 306 -18.46 -38.75 -15.05
C SER A 306 -19.99 -38.70 -15.04
N LEU A 307 -20.60 -38.01 -14.07
CA LEU A 307 -22.04 -38.11 -13.84
C LEU A 307 -22.88 -37.55 -15.02
N PRO A 308 -22.68 -36.32 -15.55
CA PRO A 308 -23.43 -35.78 -16.69
C PRO A 308 -23.31 -36.61 -17.95
N VAL A 309 -22.12 -37.12 -18.25
CA VAL A 309 -21.85 -37.81 -19.51
C VAL A 309 -22.40 -39.23 -19.51
N PHE A 310 -22.30 -39.95 -18.38
CA PHE A 310 -22.69 -41.36 -18.31
C PHE A 310 -24.08 -41.59 -17.70
N LEU A 311 -24.70 -40.59 -17.04
CA LEU A 311 -26.02 -40.78 -16.43
C LEU A 311 -27.11 -41.21 -17.43
N PRO A 312 -27.22 -40.65 -18.64
CA PRO A 312 -28.19 -41.12 -19.63
C PRO A 312 -28.02 -42.62 -19.93
N THR A 313 -26.79 -43.09 -20.11
CA THR A 313 -26.47 -44.51 -20.34
C THR A 313 -26.79 -45.36 -19.12
N ILE A 314 -26.44 -44.90 -17.91
CA ILE A 314 -26.75 -45.60 -16.66
C ILE A 314 -28.27 -45.77 -16.50
N LEU A 315 -29.08 -44.77 -16.87
CA LEU A 315 -30.55 -44.87 -16.81
C LEU A 315 -31.11 -45.80 -17.91
N GLN A 316 -30.55 -45.77 -19.11
CA GLN A 316 -30.90 -46.75 -20.15
C GLN A 316 -30.64 -48.19 -19.66
N ASP A 317 -29.49 -48.41 -19.03
CA ASP A 317 -29.08 -49.68 -18.41
C ASP A 317 -29.93 -50.07 -17.18
N MET A 318 -30.72 -49.15 -16.61
CA MET A 318 -31.75 -49.46 -15.60
C MET A 318 -33.08 -49.94 -16.20
N GLY A 319 -33.20 -49.98 -17.54
CA GLY A 319 -34.38 -50.47 -18.26
C GLY A 319 -35.29 -49.38 -18.82
N PHE A 320 -34.86 -48.11 -18.81
CA PHE A 320 -35.60 -47.02 -19.43
C PHE A 320 -35.29 -46.92 -20.94
N THR A 321 -36.25 -46.49 -21.76
CA THR A 321 -36.00 -46.24 -23.19
C THR A 321 -35.07 -45.03 -23.36
N SER A 322 -34.30 -44.96 -24.45
CA SER A 322 -33.36 -43.85 -24.73
C SER A 322 -34.00 -42.47 -24.49
N ILE A 323 -35.21 -42.26 -25.00
CA ILE A 323 -35.97 -41.02 -24.83
C ILE A 323 -36.27 -40.76 -23.34
N HIS A 324 -36.89 -41.71 -22.63
CA HIS A 324 -37.21 -41.54 -21.21
C HIS A 324 -35.96 -41.39 -20.33
N ALA A 325 -34.87 -42.08 -20.65
CA ALA A 325 -33.60 -42.00 -19.93
C ALA A 325 -33.02 -40.57 -19.97
N GLN A 326 -33.06 -39.90 -21.12
CA GLN A 326 -32.63 -38.50 -21.25
C GLN A 326 -33.47 -37.55 -20.40
N GLY A 327 -34.81 -37.69 -20.43
CA GLY A 327 -35.71 -36.87 -19.62
C GLY A 327 -35.56 -37.08 -18.10
N LEU A 328 -35.32 -38.32 -17.67
CA LEU A 328 -35.11 -38.69 -16.26
C LEU A 328 -33.77 -38.19 -15.68
N THR A 329 -32.86 -37.68 -16.51
CA THR A 329 -31.66 -36.99 -16.00
C THR A 329 -31.94 -35.61 -15.43
N ALA A 330 -32.99 -34.93 -15.91
CA ALA A 330 -33.27 -33.54 -15.55
C ALA A 330 -33.64 -33.34 -14.07
N PRO A 331 -34.51 -34.16 -13.43
CA PRO A 331 -34.91 -33.91 -12.04
C PRO A 331 -33.78 -33.98 -11.00
N PRO A 332 -32.85 -34.96 -11.03
CA PRO A 332 -31.69 -34.96 -10.13
C PRO A 332 -30.80 -33.72 -10.26
N TYR A 333 -30.56 -33.25 -11.49
CA TYR A 333 -29.75 -32.05 -11.71
C TYR A 333 -30.47 -30.77 -11.30
N PHE A 334 -31.79 -30.69 -11.48
CA PHE A 334 -32.56 -29.56 -10.99
C PHE A 334 -32.54 -29.47 -9.45
N LEU A 335 -32.63 -30.61 -8.76
CA LEU A 335 -32.42 -30.63 -7.31
C LEU A 335 -31.01 -30.16 -6.96
N ALA A 336 -29.98 -30.65 -7.67
CA ALA A 336 -28.60 -30.24 -7.43
C ALA A 336 -28.40 -28.72 -7.63
N PHE A 337 -29.08 -28.11 -8.60
CA PHE A 337 -29.11 -26.65 -8.79
C PHE A 337 -29.66 -25.93 -7.55
N LEU A 338 -30.83 -26.35 -7.05
CA LEU A 338 -31.44 -25.76 -5.85
C LEU A 338 -30.58 -25.94 -4.61
N VAL A 339 -30.01 -27.14 -4.41
CA VAL A 339 -29.14 -27.44 -3.27
C VAL A 339 -27.82 -26.67 -3.37
N THR A 340 -27.28 -26.42 -4.57
CA THR A 340 -26.06 -25.61 -4.75
C THR A 340 -26.30 -24.17 -4.28
N ILE A 341 -27.42 -23.56 -4.68
CA ILE A 341 -27.77 -22.20 -4.23
C ILE A 341 -28.05 -22.17 -2.72
N LEU A 342 -28.86 -23.11 -2.23
CA LEU A 342 -29.23 -23.18 -0.82
C LEU A 342 -28.02 -23.41 0.09
N SER A 343 -27.13 -24.35 -0.27
CA SER A 343 -25.95 -24.67 0.52
C SER A 343 -24.94 -23.53 0.56
N THR A 344 -24.70 -22.84 -0.56
CA THR A 344 -23.80 -21.68 -0.61
C THR A 344 -24.38 -20.49 0.15
N TRP A 345 -25.70 -20.27 0.08
CA TRP A 345 -26.39 -19.29 0.92
C TRP A 345 -26.30 -19.62 2.42
N LEU A 346 -26.56 -20.87 2.80
CA LEU A 346 -26.43 -21.34 4.19
C LEU A 346 -24.98 -21.21 4.68
N ALA A 347 -24.00 -21.57 3.85
CA ALA A 347 -22.60 -21.51 4.20
C ALA A 347 -22.11 -20.06 4.37
N ASP A 348 -22.63 -19.12 3.59
CA ASP A 348 -22.38 -17.67 3.76
C ASP A 348 -23.09 -17.15 5.01
N ARG A 349 -24.34 -17.55 5.26
CA ARG A 349 -25.10 -17.09 6.43
C ARG A 349 -24.50 -17.56 7.74
N PHE A 350 -24.06 -18.81 7.81
CA PHE A 350 -23.47 -19.41 9.00
C PHE A 350 -21.95 -19.25 9.08
N GLN A 351 -21.28 -18.82 7.99
CA GLN A 351 -19.82 -18.76 7.87
C GLN A 351 -19.13 -20.12 8.21
N GLN A 352 -19.78 -21.23 7.84
CA GLN A 352 -19.36 -22.61 8.17
C GLN A 352 -19.20 -23.49 6.92
N ARG A 353 -18.38 -23.04 5.95
CA ARG A 353 -18.16 -23.79 4.69
C ARG A 353 -17.62 -25.20 4.89
N GLY A 354 -16.70 -25.38 5.84
CA GLY A 354 -16.10 -26.69 6.12
C GLY A 354 -17.15 -27.74 6.52
N LEU A 355 -18.08 -27.42 7.42
CA LEU A 355 -19.16 -28.34 7.80
C LEU A 355 -20.12 -28.63 6.64
N MET A 356 -20.42 -27.61 5.84
CA MET A 356 -21.28 -27.76 4.68
C MET A 356 -20.67 -28.76 3.67
N ILE A 357 -19.37 -28.63 3.37
CA ILE A 357 -18.69 -29.55 2.45
C ILE A 357 -18.62 -30.97 3.03
N ILE A 358 -18.36 -31.12 4.33
CA ILE A 358 -18.37 -32.43 5.00
C ILE A 358 -19.74 -33.11 4.84
N PHE A 359 -20.82 -32.37 5.13
CA PHE A 359 -22.18 -32.88 5.03
C PHE A 359 -22.55 -33.28 3.59
N LEU A 360 -22.30 -32.38 2.63
CA LEU A 360 -22.61 -32.61 1.21
C LEU A 360 -21.78 -33.76 0.61
N SER A 361 -20.51 -33.87 0.99
CA SER A 361 -19.64 -34.94 0.49
C SER A 361 -20.07 -36.31 0.99
N ILE A 362 -20.54 -36.42 2.25
CA ILE A 362 -21.14 -37.65 2.79
C ILE A 362 -22.42 -38.00 2.03
N ILE A 363 -23.30 -37.03 1.74
CA ILE A 363 -24.51 -37.27 0.94
C ILE A 363 -24.15 -37.85 -0.44
N GLY A 364 -23.19 -37.23 -1.12
CA GLY A 364 -22.73 -37.70 -2.44
C GLY A 364 -22.10 -39.10 -2.37
N ALA A 365 -21.29 -39.36 -1.34
CA ALA A 365 -20.68 -40.68 -1.12
C ALA A 365 -21.75 -41.76 -0.90
N VAL A 366 -22.77 -41.49 -0.08
CA VAL A 366 -23.91 -42.39 0.13
C VAL A 366 -24.66 -42.65 -1.19
N GLY A 367 -24.86 -41.62 -2.01
CA GLY A 367 -25.49 -41.77 -3.33
C GLY A 367 -24.75 -42.76 -4.23
N TYR A 368 -23.42 -42.62 -4.32
CA TYR A 368 -22.58 -43.54 -5.09
C TYR A 368 -22.51 -44.96 -4.49
N VAL A 369 -22.53 -45.10 -3.15
CA VAL A 369 -22.61 -46.41 -2.49
C VAL A 369 -23.95 -47.11 -2.80
N LEU A 370 -25.07 -46.39 -2.81
CA LEU A 370 -26.37 -46.95 -3.21
C LEU A 370 -26.35 -47.42 -4.67
N LEU A 371 -25.75 -46.64 -5.57
CA LEU A 371 -25.58 -47.02 -6.98
C LEU A 371 -24.70 -48.26 -7.15
N ALA A 372 -23.65 -48.42 -6.33
CA ALA A 372 -22.76 -49.56 -6.37
C ALA A 372 -23.39 -50.85 -5.79
N THR A 373 -24.11 -50.73 -4.67
CA THR A 373 -24.56 -51.88 -3.88
C THR A 373 -25.96 -52.37 -4.22
N CYS A 374 -26.92 -51.46 -4.47
CA CYS A 374 -28.32 -51.81 -4.65
C CYS A 374 -28.64 -52.23 -6.09
N THR A 375 -29.61 -53.15 -6.23
CA THR A 375 -30.11 -53.63 -7.53
C THR A 375 -31.47 -53.04 -7.91
N ALA A 376 -32.27 -52.62 -6.94
CA ALA A 376 -33.60 -52.05 -7.19
C ALA A 376 -33.51 -50.67 -7.89
N VAL A 377 -34.25 -50.50 -8.99
CA VAL A 377 -34.23 -49.27 -9.83
C VAL A 377 -34.55 -48.02 -9.02
N GLY A 378 -35.57 -48.06 -8.15
CA GLY A 378 -35.95 -46.90 -7.33
C GLY A 378 -34.85 -46.44 -6.37
N VAL A 379 -34.13 -47.37 -5.74
CA VAL A 379 -33.03 -47.05 -4.81
C VAL A 379 -31.81 -46.53 -5.57
N ARG A 380 -31.51 -47.10 -6.75
CA ARG A 380 -30.45 -46.60 -7.63
C ARG A 380 -30.76 -45.18 -8.12
N TYR A 381 -32.00 -44.90 -8.51
CA TYR A 381 -32.42 -43.56 -8.92
C TYR A 381 -32.35 -42.55 -7.75
N LEU A 382 -32.74 -42.94 -6.54
CA LEU A 382 -32.49 -42.14 -5.33
C LEU A 382 -30.98 -41.88 -5.13
N GLY A 383 -30.14 -42.89 -5.39
CA GLY A 383 -28.68 -42.76 -5.38
C GLY A 383 -28.17 -41.68 -6.34
N VAL A 384 -28.78 -41.54 -7.53
CA VAL A 384 -28.48 -40.45 -8.48
C VAL A 384 -28.82 -39.08 -7.89
N PHE A 385 -29.98 -38.93 -7.25
CA PHE A 385 -30.35 -37.67 -6.59
C PHE A 385 -29.34 -37.27 -5.50
N LEU A 386 -28.93 -38.21 -4.66
CA LEU A 386 -27.96 -37.96 -3.59
C LEU A 386 -26.56 -37.67 -4.16
N ALA A 387 -26.13 -38.40 -5.20
CA ALA A 387 -24.86 -38.16 -5.88
C ALA A 387 -24.81 -36.75 -6.48
N ALA A 388 -25.85 -36.36 -7.23
CA ALA A 388 -25.94 -35.02 -7.82
C ALA A 388 -26.05 -33.92 -6.75
N ALA A 389 -26.89 -34.10 -5.73
CA ALA A 389 -27.06 -33.13 -4.63
C ALA A 389 -25.85 -33.04 -3.68
N GLY A 390 -24.91 -34.00 -3.73
CA GLY A 390 -23.65 -33.92 -3.00
C GLY A 390 -22.53 -33.27 -3.82
N VAL A 391 -22.29 -33.78 -5.03
CA VAL A 391 -21.11 -33.42 -5.83
C VAL A 391 -21.12 -31.96 -6.30
N PHE A 392 -22.21 -31.51 -6.94
CA PHE A 392 -22.28 -30.16 -7.50
C PHE A 392 -22.21 -29.08 -6.40
N PRO A 393 -22.95 -29.20 -5.28
CA PRO A 393 -22.85 -28.23 -4.19
C PRO A 393 -21.48 -28.20 -3.51
N CYS A 394 -20.75 -29.33 -3.44
CA CYS A 394 -19.38 -29.35 -2.94
C CYS A 394 -18.47 -28.43 -3.76
N ILE A 395 -18.51 -28.53 -5.10
CA ILE A 395 -17.72 -27.69 -6.01
C ILE A 395 -18.03 -26.20 -5.79
N GLY A 396 -19.32 -25.84 -5.69
CA GLY A 396 -19.76 -24.47 -5.44
C GLY A 396 -19.29 -23.89 -4.10
N ASN A 397 -19.03 -24.74 -3.08
CA ASN A 397 -18.52 -24.32 -1.79
C ASN A 397 -16.98 -24.31 -1.68
N ILE A 398 -16.27 -25.16 -2.46
CA ILE A 398 -14.80 -25.23 -2.47
C ILE A 398 -14.20 -23.97 -3.08
N LEU A 399 -14.72 -23.51 -4.22
CA LEU A 399 -14.24 -22.31 -4.94
C LEU A 399 -14.10 -21.07 -4.03
N PRO A 400 -15.16 -20.62 -3.33
CA PRO A 400 -15.04 -19.49 -2.42
C PRO A 400 -14.24 -19.81 -1.15
N TRP A 401 -14.07 -21.09 -0.77
CA TRP A 401 -13.25 -21.43 0.39
C TRP A 401 -11.76 -21.17 0.14
N VAL A 402 -11.28 -21.42 -1.09
CA VAL A 402 -9.91 -21.06 -1.50
C VAL A 402 -9.69 -19.55 -1.41
N LEU A 403 -10.61 -18.77 -1.99
CA LEU A 403 -10.51 -17.32 -2.04
C LEU A 403 -10.57 -16.66 -0.65
N ASN A 404 -11.29 -17.28 0.29
CA ASN A 404 -11.45 -16.75 1.65
C ASN A 404 -10.27 -17.08 2.59
N ASN A 405 -9.52 -18.14 2.31
CA ASN A 405 -8.42 -18.59 3.17
C ASN A 405 -7.06 -17.96 2.79
N GLN A 406 -7.01 -17.17 1.73
CA GLN A 406 -5.80 -16.51 1.22
C GLN A 406 -5.85 -15.01 1.47
N GLY A 407 -4.83 -14.46 2.11
CA GLY A 407 -4.78 -13.07 2.59
C GLY A 407 -4.36 -12.03 1.54
N SER A 408 -3.39 -12.32 0.67
CA SER A 408 -2.95 -11.35 -0.36
C SER A 408 -3.58 -11.64 -1.73
N ASP A 409 -3.59 -10.64 -2.61
CA ASP A 409 -4.11 -10.77 -3.97
C ASP A 409 -3.32 -11.80 -4.80
N SER A 410 -1.98 -11.72 -4.76
CA SER A 410 -1.09 -12.67 -5.42
C SER A 410 -1.30 -14.11 -4.96
N ARG A 411 -1.51 -14.35 -3.65
CA ARG A 411 -1.76 -15.70 -3.11
C ARG A 411 -3.15 -16.23 -3.43
N ARG A 412 -4.17 -15.37 -3.50
CA ARG A 412 -5.51 -15.75 -4.00
C ARG A 412 -5.44 -16.19 -5.45
N GLY A 413 -4.75 -15.42 -6.30
CA GLY A 413 -4.50 -15.77 -7.69
C GLY A 413 -3.80 -17.12 -7.82
N MET A 414 -2.69 -17.32 -7.09
CA MET A 414 -1.95 -18.59 -7.11
C MET A 414 -2.74 -19.77 -6.54
N GLY A 415 -3.53 -19.53 -5.49
CA GLY A 415 -4.40 -20.56 -4.91
C GLY A 415 -5.46 -21.05 -5.89
N ILE A 416 -6.02 -20.15 -6.70
CA ILE A 416 -6.93 -20.50 -7.81
C ILE A 416 -6.19 -21.25 -8.91
N VAL A 417 -5.00 -20.78 -9.32
CA VAL A 417 -4.16 -21.47 -10.32
C VAL A 417 -3.84 -22.90 -9.87
N LEU A 418 -3.45 -23.09 -8.60
CA LEU A 418 -3.15 -24.41 -8.06
C LEU A 418 -4.38 -25.31 -7.99
N LEU A 419 -5.52 -24.75 -7.55
CA LEU A 419 -6.81 -25.46 -7.53
C LEU A 419 -7.21 -25.93 -8.92
N ASN A 420 -7.02 -25.08 -9.92
CA ASN A 420 -7.38 -25.33 -11.30
C ASN A 420 -6.46 -26.39 -11.92
N ILE A 421 -5.12 -26.21 -11.87
CA ILE A 421 -4.17 -27.15 -12.47
C ILE A 421 -4.32 -28.57 -11.90
N ILE A 422 -4.39 -28.68 -10.56
CA ILE A 422 -4.50 -29.99 -9.92
C ILE A 422 -5.93 -30.52 -10.06
N GLY A 423 -6.92 -29.69 -9.85
CA GLY A 423 -8.30 -30.15 -9.83
C GLY A 423 -8.86 -30.50 -11.19
N GLN A 424 -8.40 -29.87 -12.28
CA GLN A 424 -8.72 -30.28 -13.64
C GLN A 424 -8.00 -31.55 -14.10
N CYS A 425 -7.10 -32.12 -13.28
CA CYS A 425 -6.65 -33.48 -13.52
C CYS A 425 -7.71 -34.53 -13.13
N GLY A 426 -8.71 -34.17 -12.31
CA GLY A 426 -9.77 -35.08 -11.87
C GLY A 426 -10.59 -35.68 -13.01
N PRO A 427 -11.02 -34.88 -14.01
CA PRO A 427 -11.73 -35.37 -15.18
C PRO A 427 -10.96 -36.35 -16.06
N PHE A 428 -9.62 -36.35 -16.06
CA PHE A 428 -8.84 -37.39 -16.75
C PHE A 428 -9.15 -38.78 -16.20
N LEU A 429 -9.28 -38.89 -14.88
CA LEU A 429 -9.69 -40.12 -14.24
C LEU A 429 -11.20 -40.35 -14.42
N GLY A 430 -12.02 -39.34 -14.14
CA GLY A 430 -13.48 -39.45 -14.16
C GLY A 430 -14.08 -39.90 -15.51
N THR A 431 -13.50 -39.47 -16.62
CA THR A 431 -13.96 -39.84 -17.98
C THR A 431 -13.62 -41.28 -18.37
N ASN A 432 -12.68 -41.93 -17.68
CA ASN A 432 -12.17 -43.26 -18.03
C ASN A 432 -12.59 -44.38 -17.05
N ILE A 433 -13.39 -44.07 -16.03
CA ILE A 433 -13.80 -45.05 -14.99
C ILE A 433 -15.14 -45.76 -15.25
N PHE A 434 -15.80 -45.48 -16.39
CA PHE A 434 -17.07 -46.10 -16.81
C PHE A 434 -16.95 -46.81 -18.17
N PRO A 435 -16.07 -47.84 -18.32
CA PRO A 435 -15.95 -48.57 -19.58
C PRO A 435 -17.20 -49.41 -19.86
N SER A 436 -17.57 -49.52 -21.15
CA SER A 436 -18.74 -50.29 -21.61
C SER A 436 -18.69 -51.77 -21.19
N SER A 437 -17.49 -52.34 -20.98
CA SER A 437 -17.29 -53.72 -20.52
C SER A 437 -17.80 -53.99 -19.10
N GLU A 438 -17.99 -52.96 -18.28
CA GLU A 438 -18.48 -53.06 -16.90
C GLU A 438 -19.96 -52.67 -16.75
N GLY A 439 -20.63 -52.37 -17.86
CA GLY A 439 -22.10 -52.21 -17.90
C GLY A 439 -22.81 -53.52 -17.52
N PRO A 440 -24.09 -53.49 -17.09
CA PRO A 440 -24.98 -52.34 -16.94
C PRO A 440 -24.90 -51.64 -15.56
N ARG A 441 -24.00 -52.09 -14.68
CA ARG A 441 -23.92 -51.59 -13.29
C ARG A 441 -22.74 -50.68 -13.01
N TYR A 442 -21.65 -50.78 -13.77
CA TYR A 442 -20.44 -49.96 -13.62
C TYR A 442 -19.91 -49.89 -12.17
N ILE A 443 -19.94 -51.03 -11.47
CA ILE A 443 -19.73 -51.10 -10.02
C ILE A 443 -18.40 -50.46 -9.60
N LYS A 444 -17.32 -50.68 -10.38
CA LYS A 444 -16.00 -50.12 -10.10
C LYS A 444 -16.01 -48.59 -10.17
N GLY A 445 -16.59 -48.02 -11.22
CA GLY A 445 -16.72 -46.57 -11.39
C GLY A 445 -17.48 -45.94 -10.22
N GLN A 446 -18.58 -46.54 -9.79
CA GLN A 446 -19.36 -46.08 -8.64
C GLN A 446 -18.55 -46.12 -7.33
N TRP A 447 -17.79 -47.20 -7.07
CA TRP A 447 -16.93 -47.29 -5.89
C TRP A 447 -15.77 -46.29 -5.90
N ILE A 448 -15.17 -46.03 -7.07
CA ILE A 448 -14.13 -45.02 -7.22
C ILE A 448 -14.70 -43.63 -6.87
N CYS A 449 -15.87 -43.27 -7.42
CA CYS A 449 -16.53 -42.01 -7.09
C CYS A 449 -16.86 -41.91 -5.60
N ALA A 450 -17.40 -42.97 -4.99
CA ALA A 450 -17.69 -43.01 -3.55
C ALA A 450 -16.42 -42.78 -2.70
N ALA A 451 -15.30 -43.44 -3.06
CA ALA A 451 -14.04 -43.31 -2.34
C ALA A 451 -13.49 -41.88 -2.41
N PHE A 452 -13.53 -41.24 -3.58
CA PHE A 452 -13.11 -39.85 -3.73
C PHE A 452 -14.03 -38.88 -2.97
N MET A 453 -15.33 -39.15 -2.88
CA MET A 453 -16.24 -38.34 -2.07
C MET A 453 -15.95 -38.46 -0.57
N PHE A 454 -15.65 -39.66 -0.05
CA PHE A 454 -15.17 -39.82 1.34
C PHE A 454 -13.80 -39.18 1.56
N PHE A 455 -12.92 -39.22 0.56
CA PHE A 455 -11.62 -38.54 0.63
C PHE A 455 -11.79 -37.02 0.71
N THR A 456 -12.75 -36.44 -0.03
CA THR A 456 -13.14 -35.02 0.13
C THR A 456 -13.61 -34.73 1.56
N THR A 457 -14.40 -35.61 2.18
CA THR A 457 -14.83 -35.46 3.58
C THR A 457 -13.63 -35.41 4.52
N PHE A 458 -12.67 -36.33 4.35
CA PHE A 458 -11.45 -36.40 5.13
C PHE A 458 -10.61 -35.11 4.98
N LEU A 459 -10.34 -34.67 3.74
CA LEU A 459 -9.60 -33.44 3.47
C LEU A 459 -10.29 -32.20 4.05
N ALA A 460 -11.62 -32.12 3.95
CA ALA A 460 -12.40 -31.01 4.51
C ALA A 460 -12.31 -30.97 6.05
N LEU A 461 -12.33 -32.12 6.71
CA LEU A 461 -12.10 -32.26 8.15
C LEU A 461 -10.68 -31.82 8.53
N THR A 462 -9.67 -32.30 7.81
CA THR A 462 -8.26 -31.93 8.04
C THR A 462 -8.04 -30.42 7.90
N LEU A 463 -8.53 -29.82 6.82
CA LEU A 463 -8.41 -28.38 6.59
C LEU A 463 -9.15 -27.59 7.67
N ARG A 464 -10.36 -28.02 8.06
CA ARG A 464 -11.10 -27.38 9.16
C ARG A 464 -10.31 -27.43 10.47
N CYS A 465 -9.77 -28.58 10.85
CA CYS A 465 -8.98 -28.73 12.07
C CYS A 465 -7.72 -27.84 12.04
N LEU A 466 -7.05 -27.76 10.89
CA LEU A 466 -5.89 -26.88 10.69
C LEU A 466 -6.25 -25.41 10.86
N LEU A 467 -7.36 -24.96 10.27
CA LEU A 467 -7.83 -23.57 10.38
C LEU A 467 -8.26 -23.23 11.82
N VAL A 468 -8.90 -24.16 12.54
CA VAL A 468 -9.26 -23.98 13.96
C VAL A 468 -7.99 -23.83 14.81
N TRP A 469 -6.99 -24.67 14.56
CA TRP A 469 -5.71 -24.61 15.25
C TRP A 469 -4.93 -23.31 14.95
N GLU A 470 -4.91 -22.87 13.68
CA GLU A 470 -4.31 -21.60 13.29
C GLU A 470 -5.00 -20.41 13.95
N ASN A 471 -6.33 -20.37 13.93
CA ASN A 471 -7.10 -19.31 14.59
C ASN A 471 -6.85 -19.30 16.10
N TRP A 472 -6.84 -20.47 16.75
CA TRP A 472 -6.49 -20.56 18.18
C TRP A 472 -5.07 -20.04 18.47
N ARG A 473 -4.10 -20.37 17.61
CA ARG A 473 -2.72 -19.86 17.72
C ARG A 473 -2.66 -18.35 17.54
N LEU A 474 -3.45 -17.80 16.62
CA LEU A 474 -3.54 -16.37 16.36
C LEU A 474 -4.26 -15.63 17.50
N ASP A 475 -5.32 -16.22 18.07
CA ASP A 475 -6.06 -15.67 19.22
C ASP A 475 -5.19 -15.66 20.47
N LYS A 476 -4.36 -16.70 20.68
CA LYS A 476 -3.34 -16.69 21.74
C LYS A 476 -2.25 -15.64 21.52
N LYS A 477 -1.97 -15.25 20.27
CA LYS A 477 -0.93 -14.28 19.91
C LYS A 477 -1.42 -12.83 19.90
N TYR A 478 -2.68 -12.59 19.56
CA TYR A 478 -3.24 -11.25 19.31
C TYR A 478 -4.50 -10.92 20.14
N GLY A 479 -5.05 -11.85 20.94
CA GLY A 479 -6.33 -11.69 21.65
C GLY A 479 -7.54 -12.08 20.79
N THR A 480 -8.71 -12.26 21.42
CA THR A 480 -9.96 -12.61 20.70
C THR A 480 -10.59 -11.37 20.04
N LYS A 481 -11.35 -11.56 18.94
CA LYS A 481 -11.99 -10.45 18.22
C LYS A 481 -13.07 -9.71 19.04
N GLU A 482 -13.70 -10.38 20.01
CA GLU A 482 -14.77 -9.78 20.84
C GLU A 482 -14.22 -8.90 21.98
N GLU A 483 -13.10 -9.25 22.58
CA GLU A 483 -12.43 -8.45 23.63
C GLU A 483 -11.91 -7.10 23.12
N ARG A 484 -11.73 -6.96 21.81
CA ARG A 484 -11.25 -5.72 21.17
C ARG A 484 -12.34 -4.65 20.98
N GLY A 485 -13.61 -4.97 21.22
CA GLY A 485 -14.72 -3.99 21.24
C GLY A 485 -15.00 -3.29 19.92
N SER A 486 -16.25 -2.91 19.70
CA SER A 486 -16.73 -2.18 18.52
C SER A 486 -16.31 -0.70 18.51
N GLY A 487 -15.02 -0.40 18.52
CA GLY A 487 -14.46 0.95 18.37
C GLY A 487 -13.42 0.97 17.26
N GLU A 488 -13.53 1.94 16.36
CA GLU A 488 -12.65 2.19 15.20
C GLU A 488 -12.72 1.17 14.05
N LYS A 489 -13.78 1.29 13.25
CA LYS A 489 -13.77 0.81 11.86
C LYS A 489 -12.95 1.77 10.97
N GLY A 490 -11.63 1.78 11.18
CA GLY A 490 -10.67 2.41 10.28
C GLY A 490 -10.54 1.62 8.97
N VAL A 491 -10.02 2.27 7.92
CA VAL A 491 -9.71 1.70 6.59
C VAL A 491 -8.51 0.75 6.70
N ILE A 492 -8.65 -0.32 7.47
CA ILE A 492 -7.68 -1.41 7.51
C ILE A 492 -8.13 -2.42 6.46
N ALA A 493 -7.23 -2.79 5.55
CA ALA A 493 -7.49 -3.86 4.61
C ALA A 493 -7.71 -5.16 5.40
N GLU A 494 -8.97 -5.50 5.66
CA GLU A 494 -9.41 -6.71 6.39
C GLU A 494 -8.82 -8.00 5.81
N GLU A 495 -8.35 -7.90 4.58
CA GLU A 495 -7.98 -9.00 3.73
C GLU A 495 -6.50 -9.39 3.86
N ASN A 496 -5.60 -8.46 4.20
CA ASN A 496 -4.16 -8.72 4.26
C ASN A 496 -3.75 -9.52 5.51
N TYR A 497 -2.77 -10.42 5.37
CA TYR A 497 -2.23 -11.19 6.51
C TYR A 497 -1.71 -10.23 7.59
N GLY A 498 -2.25 -10.35 8.81
CA GLY A 498 -1.98 -9.42 9.90
C GLY A 498 -2.70 -9.78 11.20
N ALA A 499 -2.74 -8.87 12.16
CA ALA A 499 -3.39 -9.10 13.46
C ALA A 499 -4.91 -9.36 13.33
N ASP A 500 -5.55 -8.76 12.32
CA ASP A 500 -7.01 -8.80 12.10
C ASP A 500 -7.47 -9.92 11.14
N PHE A 501 -6.53 -10.54 10.42
CA PHE A 501 -6.80 -11.70 9.56
C PHE A 501 -7.13 -12.91 10.43
N ARG A 502 -8.30 -13.50 10.20
CA ARG A 502 -8.70 -14.78 10.75
C ARG A 502 -9.35 -15.59 9.64
N SER A 503 -9.06 -16.89 9.63
CA SER A 503 -9.76 -17.82 8.77
C SER A 503 -11.22 -17.87 9.24
N PRO A 504 -12.22 -17.76 8.36
CA PRO A 504 -13.62 -17.66 8.77
C PRO A 504 -14.10 -18.97 9.40
N LEU A 505 -14.21 -18.99 10.72
CA LEU A 505 -14.70 -20.10 11.56
C LEU A 505 -15.53 -19.51 12.72
N SER A 506 -16.80 -19.19 12.51
CA SER A 506 -17.64 -18.67 13.60
C SER A 506 -18.32 -19.80 14.36
N LEU A 507 -17.72 -20.27 15.46
CA LEU A 507 -18.43 -21.07 16.46
C LEU A 507 -18.35 -20.37 17.83
N HIS A 508 -19.27 -19.44 18.08
CA HIS A 508 -19.58 -19.03 19.45
C HIS A 508 -20.53 -20.06 20.05
N ILE A 509 -19.94 -21.05 20.71
CA ILE A 509 -20.65 -21.84 21.71
C ILE A 509 -19.91 -21.58 23.02
N ASN A 510 -20.52 -20.75 23.86
CA ASN A 510 -20.06 -20.46 25.21
C ASN A 510 -20.03 -21.76 26.03
N PHE A 511 -18.83 -22.31 26.26
CA PHE A 511 -18.59 -23.19 27.39
C PHE A 511 -17.74 -22.43 28.41
N HIS A 512 -18.43 -21.88 29.41
CA HIS A 512 -17.78 -21.46 30.66
C HIS A 512 -17.23 -22.71 31.36
N ILE A 513 -15.91 -22.84 31.41
CA ILE A 513 -15.23 -23.68 32.39
C ILE A 513 -14.42 -22.73 33.27
N ALA A 514 -14.85 -22.63 34.52
CA ALA A 514 -14.27 -21.81 35.56
C ALA A 514 -12.94 -22.37 36.05
N GLY A 515 -12.05 -21.46 36.43
CA GLY A 515 -10.94 -21.70 37.34
C GLY A 515 -9.62 -22.01 36.66
N ILE A 516 -8.71 -21.03 36.69
CA ILE A 516 -7.32 -21.14 37.16
C ILE A 516 -6.81 -19.70 37.26
N GLU A 517 -6.68 -19.19 38.49
CA GLU A 517 -5.87 -18.01 38.78
C GLU A 517 -4.41 -18.33 38.50
N THR A 518 -3.77 -17.55 37.63
CA THR A 518 -2.30 -17.51 37.58
C THR A 518 -1.86 -16.06 37.66
N ASN A 519 -1.17 -15.75 38.76
CA ASN A 519 -0.37 -14.54 38.95
C ASN A 519 0.64 -14.40 37.80
N ILE A 520 0.49 -13.35 36.99
CA ILE A 520 1.48 -12.96 36.00
C ILE A 520 1.95 -11.54 36.35
N HIS A 521 3.23 -11.43 36.72
CA HIS A 521 3.95 -10.18 36.87
C HIS A 521 3.92 -9.36 35.57
N PRO A 522 3.80 -8.02 35.63
CA PRO A 522 3.72 -7.19 34.44
C PRO A 522 5.11 -7.02 33.83
N TYR A 523 5.41 -7.76 32.76
CA TYR A 523 6.43 -7.34 31.80
C TYR A 523 5.78 -6.38 30.80
N SER A 524 5.70 -5.11 31.22
CA SER A 524 5.53 -3.97 30.35
C SER A 524 6.65 -3.96 29.31
N ASN A 525 6.29 -3.93 28.02
CA ASN A 525 6.94 -3.13 26.97
C ASN A 525 6.45 -3.56 25.58
N THR A 526 5.28 -3.09 25.14
CA THR A 526 5.01 -2.86 23.70
C THR A 526 3.84 -1.90 23.45
N ILE A 527 3.97 -0.64 23.90
CA ILE A 527 3.32 0.54 23.31
C ILE A 527 4.34 1.68 23.42
N THR A 528 5.32 1.75 22.52
CA THR A 528 6.44 2.72 22.63
C THR A 528 6.39 3.79 21.54
N THR A 529 5.19 4.26 21.21
CA THR A 529 5.00 5.57 20.57
C THR A 529 3.84 6.38 21.19
N MET A 530 3.03 5.78 22.08
CA MET A 530 2.10 6.51 22.97
C MET A 530 2.46 6.43 24.46
N ASN A 531 3.42 5.60 24.88
CA ASN A 531 4.06 5.73 26.20
C ASN A 531 5.47 6.32 26.07
N MET A 532 5.58 7.55 25.57
CA MET A 532 6.21 8.49 26.49
C MET A 532 5.07 8.85 27.44
N ALA A 533 5.10 8.32 28.66
CA ALA A 533 4.54 9.08 29.76
C ALA A 533 5.38 10.36 29.84
N SER A 534 5.15 11.28 28.89
CA SER A 534 5.68 12.62 28.98
C SER A 534 5.00 13.15 30.22
N ASP A 535 5.80 13.39 31.25
CA ASP A 535 5.32 14.10 32.42
C ASP A 535 4.52 15.30 31.93
N PRO A 536 3.21 15.38 32.24
CA PRO A 536 2.35 16.46 31.76
C PRO A 536 2.96 17.84 32.02
N SER A 537 3.80 17.98 33.06
CA SER A 537 4.57 19.20 33.35
C SER A 537 5.48 19.70 32.21
N THR A 538 5.89 18.80 31.30
CA THR A 538 6.77 19.09 30.14
C THR A 538 6.01 19.42 28.86
N LEU A 539 4.67 19.39 28.89
CA LEU A 539 3.84 19.69 27.73
C LEU A 539 3.49 21.17 27.67
N HIS A 540 3.71 21.77 26.51
CA HIS A 540 3.32 23.15 26.22
C HIS A 540 2.43 23.23 25.00
N ALA A 541 1.37 24.01 25.11
CA ALA A 541 0.47 24.30 24.00
C ALA A 541 0.73 25.72 23.48
N VAL A 542 0.91 25.87 22.18
CA VAL A 542 1.14 27.18 21.54
C VAL A 542 0.10 27.41 20.45
N VAL A 543 -0.66 28.49 20.59
CA VAL A 543 -1.50 29.06 19.55
C VAL A 543 -0.73 30.21 18.88
N ASP A 544 -0.51 30.14 17.57
CA ASP A 544 0.06 31.21 16.75
C ASP A 544 -1.03 31.79 15.85
N MET A 545 -1.50 32.98 16.19
CA MET A 545 -2.46 33.77 15.41
C MET A 545 -1.74 34.53 14.30
N GLY A 546 -1.36 33.79 13.26
CA GLY A 546 -0.73 34.32 12.05
C GLY A 546 -1.72 35.03 11.12
N SER A 547 -1.19 35.89 10.25
CA SER A 547 -1.95 36.64 9.23
C SER A 547 -2.79 35.75 8.28
N ASN A 548 -2.33 34.53 8.00
CA ASN A 548 -2.89 33.62 6.97
C ASN A 548 -3.51 32.34 7.54
N GLY A 549 -3.74 32.30 8.86
CA GLY A 549 -4.23 31.13 9.54
C GLY A 549 -3.78 31.09 10.99
N ILE A 550 -4.64 30.55 11.85
CA ILE A 550 -4.34 30.31 13.26
C ILE A 550 -3.82 28.87 13.39
N ARG A 551 -2.63 28.72 13.96
CA ARG A 551 -1.97 27.42 14.14
C ARG A 551 -1.95 27.07 15.62
N PHE A 552 -2.07 25.78 15.91
CA PHE A 552 -2.01 25.24 17.26
C PHE A 552 -1.07 24.04 17.29
N SER A 553 -0.32 23.88 18.38
CA SER A 553 0.52 22.71 18.60
C SER A 553 0.69 22.42 20.09
N ILE A 554 0.67 21.14 20.45
CA ILE A 554 1.08 20.61 21.76
C ILE A 554 2.43 19.95 21.58
N THR A 555 3.42 20.42 22.33
CA THR A 555 4.83 20.09 22.14
C THR A 555 5.45 19.73 23.46
N ASN A 556 6.26 18.66 23.46
CA ASN A 556 7.03 18.26 24.63
C ASN A 556 8.38 19.00 24.62
N THR A 557 8.68 19.70 25.71
CA THR A 557 9.88 20.56 25.87
C THR A 557 11.03 19.86 26.63
N SER A 558 10.92 18.56 26.90
CA SER A 558 11.98 17.79 27.57
C SER A 558 13.26 17.62 26.76
N THR A 559 13.24 17.93 25.46
CA THR A 559 14.36 17.71 24.53
C THR A 559 14.46 18.86 23.52
N PRO A 560 15.65 19.16 22.97
CA PRO A 560 15.86 20.33 22.12
C PRO A 560 15.16 20.27 20.75
N GLN A 561 14.71 19.10 20.31
CA GLN A 561 14.03 18.89 19.02
C GLN A 561 12.55 19.26 19.07
N LEU A 562 12.02 19.52 20.27
CA LEU A 562 10.64 19.94 20.49
C LEU A 562 9.62 19.01 19.78
N PRO A 563 9.58 17.71 20.11
CA PRO A 563 8.66 16.78 19.49
C PRO A 563 7.20 17.24 19.69
N THR A 564 6.53 17.53 18.57
CA THR A 564 5.13 17.93 18.54
C THR A 564 4.24 16.70 18.60
N LEU A 565 3.41 16.60 19.65
CA LEU A 565 2.47 15.50 19.85
C LEU A 565 1.17 15.69 19.08
N TYR A 566 0.74 16.95 18.94
CA TYR A 566 -0.47 17.32 18.22
C TYR A 566 -0.28 18.66 17.54
N HIS A 567 -0.82 18.83 16.33
CA HIS A 567 -0.89 20.12 15.66
C HIS A 567 -2.21 20.27 14.91
N SER A 568 -2.67 21.51 14.81
CA SER A 568 -3.89 21.87 14.08
C SER A 568 -3.74 23.23 13.41
N ARG A 569 -4.49 23.46 12.33
CA ARG A 569 -4.56 24.76 11.65
C ARG A 569 -6.02 25.10 11.38
N ALA A 570 -6.42 26.31 11.73
CA ALA A 570 -7.65 26.92 11.25
C ALA A 570 -7.34 27.84 10.06
N GLY A 571 -8.11 27.69 8.99
CA GLY A 571 -7.99 28.45 7.74
C GLY A 571 -8.40 29.93 7.82
N ILE A 572 -8.47 30.51 9.03
CA ILE A 572 -8.95 31.88 9.26
C ILE A 572 -7.82 32.87 8.94
N SER A 573 -7.94 33.63 7.85
CA SER A 573 -6.99 34.70 7.55
C SER A 573 -7.41 36.02 8.19
N LEU A 574 -6.72 36.38 9.28
CA LEU A 574 -6.91 37.67 9.94
C LEU A 574 -6.48 38.85 9.07
N TYR A 575 -5.55 38.65 8.14
CA TYR A 575 -5.14 39.68 7.19
C TYR A 575 -6.25 39.95 6.18
N ASP A 576 -6.68 38.94 5.42
CA ASP A 576 -7.69 39.10 4.37
C ASP A 576 -9.02 39.62 4.95
N ALA A 577 -9.38 39.21 6.19
CA ALA A 577 -10.56 39.71 6.90
C ALA A 577 -10.59 41.23 7.13
N GLN A 578 -9.42 41.89 7.10
CA GLN A 578 -9.29 43.34 7.33
C GLN A 578 -9.22 44.14 6.02
N PHE A 579 -9.22 43.51 4.85
CA PHE A 579 -9.18 44.19 3.55
C PHE A 579 -10.43 43.85 2.74
N SER A 580 -11.16 44.85 2.28
CA SER A 580 -12.29 44.65 1.35
C SER A 580 -11.79 44.53 -0.09
N SER A 581 -12.40 43.65 -0.90
CA SER A 581 -12.06 43.45 -2.30
C SER A 581 -12.00 44.78 -3.07
N GLY A 582 -10.79 45.23 -3.40
CA GLY A 582 -10.55 46.40 -4.28
C GLY A 582 -10.05 47.68 -3.61
N ASN A 583 -9.99 47.78 -2.27
CA ASN A 583 -9.44 48.97 -1.59
C ASN A 583 -8.34 48.58 -0.60
N ASN A 584 -7.18 49.25 -0.67
CA ASN A 584 -6.03 49.00 0.22
C ASN A 584 -6.21 49.59 1.63
N THR A 585 -7.44 49.98 1.99
CA THR A 585 -7.81 50.53 3.29
C THR A 585 -8.16 49.42 4.26
N ARG A 586 -7.58 49.49 5.46
CA ARG A 586 -7.73 48.47 6.49
C ARG A 586 -8.96 48.71 7.34
N HIS A 587 -9.79 47.69 7.48
CA HIS A 587 -11.01 47.68 8.29
C HIS A 587 -10.81 46.92 9.61
N PRO A 588 -11.67 47.16 10.62
CA PRO A 588 -11.70 46.35 11.84
C PRO A 588 -11.90 44.85 11.52
N ILE A 589 -11.37 43.95 12.35
CA ILE A 589 -11.64 42.52 12.24
C ILE A 589 -13.16 42.31 12.43
N PRO A 590 -13.88 41.74 11.45
CA PRO A 590 -15.33 41.56 11.51
C PRO A 590 -15.79 40.64 12.65
N ASP A 591 -16.97 40.91 13.23
CA ASP A 591 -17.49 40.16 14.38
C ASP A 591 -17.68 38.66 14.10
N ASN A 592 -18.08 38.28 12.88
CA ASN A 592 -18.18 36.87 12.49
C ASN A 592 -16.81 36.16 12.55
N ILE A 593 -15.75 36.82 12.06
CA ILE A 593 -14.39 36.30 12.13
C ILE A 593 -13.92 36.20 13.59
N ILE A 594 -14.28 37.19 14.42
CA ILE A 594 -14.00 37.11 15.86
C ILE A 594 -14.65 35.86 16.47
N GLN A 595 -15.94 35.58 16.17
CA GLN A 595 -16.62 34.39 16.67
C GLN A 595 -16.01 33.08 16.17
N ASP A 596 -15.57 33.02 14.92
CA ASP A 596 -14.87 31.85 14.36
C ASP A 596 -13.55 31.57 15.11
N VAL A 597 -12.78 32.62 15.40
CA VAL A 597 -11.55 32.51 16.19
C VAL A 597 -11.86 32.02 17.60
N LEU A 598 -12.85 32.61 18.28
CA LEU A 598 -13.23 32.22 19.64
C LEU A 598 -13.67 30.75 19.70
N THR A 599 -14.49 30.32 18.75
CA THR A 599 -14.93 28.92 18.64
C THR A 599 -13.74 27.99 18.50
N ARG A 600 -12.75 28.38 17.69
CA ARG A 600 -11.54 27.58 17.51
C ARG A 600 -10.66 27.54 18.76
N LEU A 601 -10.49 28.65 19.47
CA LEU A 601 -9.71 28.69 20.71
C LEU A 601 -10.35 27.83 21.81
N VAL A 602 -11.68 27.85 21.94
CA VAL A 602 -12.40 26.96 22.88
C VAL A 602 -12.18 25.50 22.51
N HIS A 603 -12.21 25.14 21.22
CA HIS A 603 -11.86 23.79 20.81
C HIS A 603 -10.41 23.42 21.17
N PHE A 604 -9.46 24.35 21.04
CA PHE A 604 -8.08 24.11 21.47
C PHE A 604 -7.95 23.95 23.01
N GLN A 605 -8.82 24.57 23.82
CA GLN A 605 -8.88 24.31 25.26
C GLN A 605 -9.23 22.85 25.55
N THR A 606 -10.28 22.34 24.90
CA THR A 606 -10.67 20.92 25.02
C THR A 606 -9.52 19.99 24.63
N VAL A 607 -8.80 20.31 23.54
CA VAL A 607 -7.64 19.50 23.15
C VAL A 607 -6.49 19.60 24.16
N CYS A 608 -6.27 20.75 24.79
CA CYS A 608 -5.29 20.85 25.89
C CYS A 608 -5.69 19.96 27.08
N GLU A 609 -6.97 19.92 27.43
CA GLU A 609 -7.50 19.07 28.50
C GLU A 609 -7.33 17.58 28.18
N ASP A 610 -7.62 17.16 26.94
CA ASP A 610 -7.47 15.77 26.48
C ASP A 610 -6.01 15.25 26.56
N PHE A 611 -5.03 16.15 26.49
CA PHE A 611 -3.59 15.83 26.58
C PHE A 611 -2.99 16.15 27.95
N ASP A 612 -3.81 16.50 28.95
CA ASP A 612 -3.38 16.91 30.29
C ASP A 612 -2.37 18.07 30.29
N VAL A 613 -2.46 19.00 29.33
CA VAL A 613 -1.54 20.15 29.27
C VAL A 613 -1.79 21.08 30.46
N PRO A 614 -0.76 21.43 31.26
CA PRO A 614 -0.92 22.34 32.37
C PRO A 614 -1.45 23.71 31.90
N PRO A 615 -2.45 24.29 32.59
CA PRO A 615 -3.04 25.58 32.18
C PRO A 615 -2.03 26.72 32.03
N GLU A 616 -0.97 26.73 32.84
CA GLU A 616 0.13 27.69 32.81
C GLU A 616 1.07 27.52 31.60
N SER A 617 1.05 26.34 30.99
CA SER A 617 1.88 25.97 29.82
C SER A 617 1.15 26.21 28.50
N VAL A 618 0.02 26.93 28.52
CA VAL A 618 -0.71 27.35 27.33
C VAL A 618 -0.36 28.79 26.94
N HIS A 619 0.05 28.99 25.70
CA HIS A 619 0.54 30.26 25.20
C HIS A 619 -0.19 30.68 23.92
N VAL A 620 -0.81 31.86 23.94
CA VAL A 620 -1.47 32.45 22.76
C VAL A 620 -0.65 33.63 22.26
N LEU A 621 -0.07 33.47 21.07
CA LEU A 621 0.79 34.44 20.39
C LEU A 621 0.03 35.07 19.23
N ALA A 622 0.23 36.37 19.04
CA ALA A 622 -0.38 37.10 17.93
C ALA A 622 0.65 38.01 17.22
N THR A 623 0.56 38.02 15.90
CA THR A 623 1.53 38.67 14.99
C THR A 623 0.96 39.95 14.37
N GLU A 624 1.54 40.40 13.26
CA GLU A 624 1.24 41.65 12.59
C GLU A 624 -0.26 41.90 12.35
N ALA A 625 -1.01 40.91 11.85
CA ALA A 625 -2.43 41.09 11.49
C ALA A 625 -3.28 41.53 12.68
N THR A 626 -3.07 40.93 13.86
CA THR A 626 -3.76 41.32 15.10
C THR A 626 -3.19 42.61 15.68
N ARG A 627 -1.86 42.84 15.56
CA ARG A 627 -1.17 44.02 16.11
C ARG A 627 -1.66 45.33 15.50
N THR A 628 -1.98 45.30 14.23
CA THR A 628 -2.28 46.47 13.41
C THR A 628 -3.78 46.62 13.11
N ALA A 629 -4.62 45.73 13.67
CA ALA A 629 -6.07 45.85 13.58
C ALA A 629 -6.58 47.03 14.40
N THR A 630 -7.53 47.79 13.86
CA THR A 630 -8.11 48.97 14.52
C THR A 630 -8.89 48.62 15.79
N ASN A 631 -9.49 47.44 15.85
CA ASN A 631 -10.21 46.89 17.00
C ASN A 631 -9.41 45.83 17.79
N SER A 632 -8.07 45.85 17.72
CA SER A 632 -7.21 44.83 18.35
C SER A 632 -7.45 44.66 19.86
N GLU A 633 -7.63 45.76 20.59
CA GLU A 633 -7.85 45.74 22.04
C GLU A 633 -9.19 45.08 22.42
N ALA A 634 -10.27 45.44 21.72
CA ALA A 634 -11.58 44.83 21.89
C ALA A 634 -11.55 43.34 21.55
N PHE A 635 -10.90 42.97 20.44
CA PHE A 635 -10.75 41.58 20.01
C PHE A 635 -10.03 40.72 21.04
N ARG A 636 -8.91 41.20 21.61
CA ARG A 636 -8.16 40.50 22.67
C ARG A 636 -8.95 40.40 23.97
N THR A 637 -9.71 41.44 24.31
CA THR A 637 -10.59 41.43 25.49
C THR A 637 -11.65 40.35 25.38
N GLU A 638 -12.25 40.17 24.20
CA GLU A 638 -13.25 39.12 23.98
C GLU A 638 -12.63 37.70 24.05
N ILE A 639 -11.41 37.51 23.54
CA ILE A 639 -10.65 36.25 23.69
C ILE A 639 -10.45 35.93 25.18
N ARG A 640 -9.95 36.90 25.96
CA ARG A 640 -9.73 36.73 27.40
C ARG A 640 -11.03 36.43 28.13
N LYS A 641 -12.12 37.11 27.78
CA LYS A 641 -13.43 36.90 28.40
C LYS A 641 -13.99 35.51 28.12
N ARG A 642 -13.81 34.98 26.90
CA ARG A 642 -14.38 33.69 26.50
C ARG A 642 -13.55 32.48 26.93
N THR A 643 -12.23 32.61 26.88
CA THR A 643 -11.29 31.48 27.10
C THR A 643 -10.51 31.61 28.41
N GLY A 644 -10.40 32.81 28.97
CA GLY A 644 -9.46 33.09 30.07
C GLY A 644 -8.00 33.21 29.62
N TRP A 645 -7.68 32.97 28.35
CA TRP A 645 -6.32 33.06 27.83
C TRP A 645 -5.90 34.50 27.51
N GLU A 646 -4.66 34.82 27.86
CA GLU A 646 -4.02 36.09 27.51
C GLU A 646 -3.34 36.01 26.15
N VAL A 647 -3.65 36.96 25.28
CA VAL A 647 -3.02 37.07 23.96
C VAL A 647 -1.76 37.93 24.06
N ARG A 648 -0.59 37.29 23.91
CA ARG A 648 0.71 37.96 23.83
C ARG A 648 0.95 38.47 22.41
N MET A 649 0.98 39.79 22.28
CA MET A 649 1.36 40.46 21.04
C MET A 649 2.88 40.45 20.86
N LEU A 650 3.37 39.83 19.77
CA LEU A 650 4.80 39.87 19.44
C LEU A 650 5.15 41.18 18.73
N LYS A 651 6.27 41.80 19.14
CA LYS A 651 6.87 42.92 18.40
C LYS A 651 7.48 42.41 17.09
N LYS A 652 7.66 43.29 16.10
CA LYS A 652 8.14 42.90 14.76
C LYS A 652 9.56 42.31 14.81
N GLU A 653 10.42 42.91 15.63
CA GLU A 653 11.81 42.49 15.85
C GLU A 653 11.87 41.18 16.65
N GLU A 654 10.97 41.03 17.62
CA GLU A 654 10.84 39.84 18.46
C GLU A 654 10.34 38.64 17.64
N GLU A 655 9.37 38.84 16.74
CA GLU A 655 8.87 37.82 15.82
C GLU A 655 9.99 37.27 14.93
N GLY A 656 10.86 38.14 14.39
CA GLY A 656 12.02 37.72 13.60
C GLY A 656 13.06 36.95 14.42
N ARG A 657 13.37 37.41 15.65
CA ARG A 657 14.28 36.71 16.56
C ARG A 657 13.74 35.33 16.96
N ILE A 658 12.47 35.24 17.34
CA ILE A 658 11.81 33.98 17.69
C ILE A 658 11.77 33.06 16.47
N GLY A 659 11.44 33.57 15.28
CA GLY A 659 11.50 32.79 14.05
C GLY A 659 12.88 32.19 13.78
N ALA A 660 13.95 32.94 14.06
CA ALA A 660 15.32 32.45 13.98
C ALA A 660 15.64 31.37 15.02
N MET A 661 15.08 31.45 16.24
CA MET A 661 15.18 30.35 17.22
C MET A 661 14.47 29.08 16.73
N GLY A 662 13.35 29.22 16.01
CA GLY A 662 12.67 28.09 15.39
C GLY A 662 13.52 27.38 14.34
N VAL A 663 14.34 28.12 13.61
CA VAL A 663 15.33 27.57 12.68
C VAL A 663 16.38 26.77 13.44
N VAL A 664 16.91 27.28 14.56
CA VAL A 664 17.88 26.56 15.41
C VAL A 664 17.28 25.26 15.95
N ALA A 665 16.04 25.29 16.44
CA ALA A 665 15.32 24.10 16.90
C ALA A 665 15.13 23.04 15.80
N SER A 666 15.17 23.45 14.54
CA SER A 666 14.94 22.59 13.36
C SER A 666 16.22 22.20 12.62
N CYS A 667 17.39 22.48 13.19
CA CYS A 667 18.68 22.17 12.59
C CYS A 667 19.52 21.27 13.50
N GLY A 668 20.35 20.43 12.88
CA GLY A 668 21.44 19.76 13.58
C GLY A 668 22.51 20.77 14.00
N ARG A 669 23.24 20.48 15.08
CA ARG A 669 24.29 21.35 15.62
C ARG A 669 25.66 21.00 15.05
N PRO A 670 26.60 21.98 14.95
CA PRO A 670 26.44 23.41 15.25
C PRO A 670 25.75 24.18 14.12
N VAL A 671 25.01 25.23 14.47
CA VAL A 671 24.32 26.11 13.50
C VAL A 671 25.05 27.45 13.43
N GLY A 672 25.38 27.91 12.23
CA GLY A 672 26.08 29.18 12.03
C GLY A 672 25.86 29.71 10.62
N GLY A 673 25.13 30.81 10.48
CA GLY A 673 24.88 31.42 9.17
C GLY A 673 23.82 32.52 9.19
N LEU A 674 23.40 32.93 7.99
CA LEU A 674 22.30 33.87 7.81
C LEU A 674 20.97 33.14 7.89
N VAL A 675 19.95 33.79 8.46
CA VAL A 675 18.59 33.27 8.55
C VAL A 675 17.65 34.21 7.84
N MET A 676 16.73 33.66 7.05
CA MET A 676 15.65 34.42 6.44
C MET A 676 14.30 33.76 6.63
N ASP A 677 13.31 34.54 7.06
CA ASP A 677 11.90 34.13 7.14
C ASP A 677 11.10 34.84 6.04
N LEU A 678 10.37 34.06 5.25
CA LEU A 678 9.46 34.58 4.23
C LEU A 678 8.00 34.36 4.63
N GLY A 679 7.41 35.43 5.18
CA GLY A 679 5.99 35.56 5.45
C GLY A 679 5.18 35.98 4.22
N GLY A 680 3.88 36.21 4.44
CA GLY A 680 2.98 36.72 3.40
C GLY A 680 3.18 38.21 3.10
N GLY A 681 3.34 39.02 4.15
CA GLY A 681 3.45 40.48 4.05
C GLY A 681 4.89 41.02 4.12
N SER A 682 5.80 40.30 4.80
CA SER A 682 7.17 40.74 5.01
C SER A 682 8.19 39.60 4.89
N THR A 683 9.45 39.98 4.77
CA THR A 683 10.62 39.10 4.78
C THR A 683 11.61 39.61 5.81
N GLN A 684 12.17 38.73 6.61
CA GLN A 684 13.12 39.05 7.67
C GLN A 684 14.50 38.49 7.35
N ILE A 685 15.55 39.16 7.82
CA ILE A 685 16.93 38.65 7.79
C ILE A 685 17.64 38.90 9.13
N THR A 686 18.37 37.89 9.59
CA THR A 686 19.32 37.99 10.72
C THR A 686 20.46 36.98 10.56
N TRP A 687 21.35 36.89 11.55
CA TRP A 687 22.31 35.79 11.66
C TRP A 687 22.07 35.02 12.95
N ILE A 688 22.39 33.72 12.92
CA ILE A 688 22.39 32.84 14.09
C ILE A 688 23.75 32.20 14.24
N MET A 689 24.15 31.98 15.49
CA MET A 689 25.31 31.16 15.83
C MET A 689 25.05 30.46 17.16
N THR A 690 25.24 29.15 17.20
CA THR A 690 25.20 28.36 18.43
C THR A 690 26.62 28.12 18.92
N ASP A 691 26.87 28.30 20.22
CA ASP A 691 28.11 27.85 20.85
C ASP A 691 28.03 26.37 21.30
N GLY A 692 29.12 25.87 21.89
CA GLY A 692 29.20 24.51 22.42
C GLY A 692 28.42 24.31 23.72
N ASP A 693 28.08 25.39 24.44
CA ASP A 693 27.38 25.38 25.72
C ASP A 693 25.85 25.49 25.57
N GLY A 694 25.37 25.60 24.33
CA GLY A 694 23.95 25.64 23.98
C GLY A 694 23.34 27.03 23.95
N GLU A 695 24.13 28.08 24.12
CA GLU A 695 23.70 29.47 23.94
C GLU A 695 23.52 29.79 22.45
N VAL A 696 22.45 30.50 22.14
CA VAL A 696 22.15 30.94 20.77
C VAL A 696 22.34 32.45 20.68
N ARG A 697 23.30 32.87 19.87
CA ARG A 697 23.54 34.29 19.59
C ARG A 697 22.85 34.69 18.29
N THR A 698 22.29 35.89 18.29
CA THR A 698 21.73 36.57 17.12
C THR A 698 22.28 37.99 17.01
N SER A 699 22.01 38.68 15.91
CA SER A 699 22.43 40.08 15.75
C SER A 699 21.95 40.95 16.92
N PRO A 700 22.82 41.77 17.53
CA PRO A 700 22.42 42.70 18.59
C PRO A 700 21.44 43.77 18.10
N ARG A 701 21.38 43.99 16.78
CA ARG A 701 20.43 44.88 16.10
C ARG A 701 19.08 44.21 15.83
N GLY A 702 18.93 42.92 16.16
CA GLY A 702 17.72 42.14 15.94
C GLY A 702 17.60 41.62 14.50
N SER A 703 16.35 41.46 14.05
CA SER A 703 16.06 41.07 12.66
C SER A 703 15.62 42.28 11.84
N PHE A 704 16.21 42.48 10.67
CA PHE A 704 15.74 43.49 9.73
C PHE A 704 14.56 42.93 8.95
N SER A 705 13.49 43.72 8.82
CA SER A 705 12.26 43.28 8.15
C SER A 705 11.86 44.21 7.02
N PHE A 706 11.62 43.62 5.86
CA PHE A 706 11.28 44.30 4.62
C PHE A 706 9.85 43.98 4.17
N PRO A 707 9.20 44.88 3.42
CA PRO A 707 7.86 44.66 2.87
C PRO A 707 7.90 43.81 1.58
N TYR A 708 8.68 42.72 1.58
CA TYR A 708 8.91 41.84 0.41
C TYR A 708 8.35 40.43 0.59
N GLY A 709 7.32 40.27 1.45
CA GLY A 709 6.66 38.98 1.65
C GLY A 709 6.07 38.42 0.36
N ALA A 710 5.84 37.10 0.30
CA ALA A 710 5.46 36.43 -0.95
C ALA A 710 4.18 37.00 -1.61
N ALA A 711 3.17 37.40 -0.82
CA ALA A 711 1.97 38.03 -1.34
C ALA A 711 2.18 39.52 -1.64
N ALA A 712 2.88 40.25 -0.76
CA ALA A 712 3.18 41.66 -0.95
C ALA A 712 4.02 41.90 -2.22
N LEU A 713 5.03 41.06 -2.45
CA LEU A 713 5.90 41.14 -3.63
C LEU A 713 5.16 40.77 -4.91
N LYS A 714 4.28 39.75 -4.86
CA LYS A 714 3.37 39.42 -5.98
C LYS A 714 2.54 40.64 -6.39
N ASN A 715 1.87 41.29 -5.42
CA ASN A 715 1.05 42.47 -5.69
C ASN A 715 1.89 43.64 -6.24
N ARG A 716 3.11 43.86 -5.72
CA ARG A 716 4.02 44.90 -6.26
C ARG A 716 4.45 44.58 -7.69
N LEU A 717 4.73 43.32 -8.02
CA LEU A 717 5.09 42.91 -9.37
C LEU A 717 3.91 43.03 -10.34
N GLU A 718 2.69 42.75 -9.89
CA GLU A 718 1.47 42.96 -10.68
C GLU A 718 1.20 44.44 -10.95
N GLN A 719 1.43 45.33 -9.96
CA GLN A 719 1.33 46.79 -10.14
C GLN A 719 2.36 47.34 -11.14
N VAL A 720 3.56 46.77 -11.16
CA VAL A 720 4.59 47.10 -12.15
C VAL A 720 4.24 46.51 -13.53
N GLY A 721 3.52 45.39 -13.57
CA GLY A 721 3.06 44.75 -14.81
C GLY A 721 4.22 44.22 -15.67
N GLY A 722 4.11 44.43 -16.98
CA GLY A 722 5.13 44.07 -17.99
C GLY A 722 6.24 45.11 -18.19
N ASP A 723 6.28 46.19 -17.41
CA ASP A 723 7.32 47.23 -17.53
C ASP A 723 8.67 46.73 -16.99
N GLU A 724 9.59 46.41 -17.90
CA GLU A 724 10.96 45.98 -17.56
C GLU A 724 11.73 47.03 -16.75
N LYS A 725 11.52 48.33 -17.00
CA LYS A 725 12.21 49.40 -16.25
C LYS A 725 11.71 49.47 -14.82
N GLY A 726 10.40 49.33 -14.61
CA GLY A 726 9.79 49.24 -13.30
C GLY A 726 10.28 48.03 -12.50
N ARG A 727 10.43 46.88 -13.16
CA ARG A 727 10.97 45.66 -12.53
C ARG A 727 12.44 45.82 -12.13
N GLU A 728 13.27 46.41 -12.99
CA GLU A 728 14.68 46.64 -12.67
C GLU A 728 14.85 47.69 -11.56
N LYS A 729 13.99 48.72 -11.54
CA LYS A 729 13.97 49.69 -10.43
C LYS A 729 13.63 49.04 -9.10
N LEU A 730 12.62 48.15 -9.08
CA LEU A 730 12.25 47.37 -7.90
C LEU A 730 13.39 46.43 -7.47
N ARG A 731 14.02 45.73 -8.43
CA ARG A 731 15.19 44.89 -8.19
C ARG A 731 16.32 45.69 -7.54
N GLY A 732 16.67 46.84 -8.11
CA GLY A 732 17.70 47.72 -7.57
C GLY A 732 17.38 48.29 -6.18
N GLU A 733 16.11 48.60 -5.89
CA GLU A 733 15.64 48.96 -4.54
C GLU A 733 15.92 47.82 -3.55
N MET A 734 15.48 46.61 -3.87
CA MET A 734 15.61 45.45 -2.99
C MET A 734 17.09 45.07 -2.77
N VAL A 735 17.91 45.07 -3.82
CA VAL A 735 19.35 44.77 -3.71
C VAL A 735 20.05 45.74 -2.75
N ARG A 736 19.81 47.05 -2.89
CA ARG A 736 20.38 48.05 -1.97
C ARG A 736 19.93 47.83 -0.53
N ASN A 737 18.65 47.50 -0.33
CA ASN A 737 18.08 47.28 1.00
C ASN A 737 18.66 46.05 1.69
N PHE A 738 18.81 44.92 0.98
CA PHE A 738 19.44 43.72 1.53
C PHE A 738 20.95 43.91 1.79
N GLN A 739 21.68 44.58 0.88
CA GLN A 739 23.09 44.89 1.09
C GLN A 739 23.31 45.81 2.30
N GLN A 740 22.44 46.81 2.49
CA GLN A 740 22.50 47.70 3.64
C GLN A 740 22.23 46.94 4.93
N ALA A 741 21.17 46.12 4.97
CA ALA A 741 20.88 45.31 6.16
C ALA A 741 22.00 44.31 6.47
N TYR A 742 22.63 43.70 5.46
CA TYR A 742 23.77 42.82 5.69
C TYR A 742 24.94 43.55 6.36
N ARG A 743 25.24 44.79 5.95
CA ARG A 743 26.27 45.62 6.63
C ARG A 743 25.87 45.96 8.07
N ASP A 744 24.60 46.27 8.28
CA ASP A 744 24.08 46.68 9.59
C ASP A 744 23.79 45.52 10.54
N LEU A 745 23.85 44.27 10.07
CA LEU A 745 23.65 43.07 10.88
C LEU A 745 24.79 42.80 11.86
N GLU A 746 25.95 43.44 11.69
CA GLU A 746 27.14 43.26 12.53
C GLU A 746 27.51 41.77 12.64
N VAL A 747 27.72 41.11 11.49
CA VAL A 747 28.08 39.69 11.45
C VAL A 747 29.42 39.48 12.17
N PRO A 748 29.48 38.62 13.21
CA PRO A 748 30.68 38.47 14.02
C PRO A 748 31.84 37.88 13.20
N GLU A 749 33.07 38.30 13.51
CA GLU A 749 34.28 37.82 12.81
C GLU A 749 34.44 36.30 12.88
N GLU A 750 33.97 35.69 13.95
CA GLU A 750 33.95 34.24 14.13
C GLU A 750 33.12 33.54 13.04
N LEU A 751 31.94 34.05 12.72
CA LEU A 751 31.09 33.51 11.68
C LEU A 751 31.70 33.73 10.29
N LEU A 752 32.36 34.86 10.09
CA LEU A 752 33.12 35.14 8.86
C LEU A 752 34.35 34.23 8.73
N ARG A 753 35.02 33.86 9.83
CA ARG A 753 36.12 32.90 9.84
C ARG A 753 35.63 31.49 9.51
N MET A 754 34.53 31.06 10.14
CA MET A 754 33.88 29.78 9.80
C MET A 754 33.47 29.73 8.33
N ALA A 755 32.96 30.84 7.78
CA ALA A 755 32.66 30.95 6.36
C ALA A 755 33.92 30.81 5.51
N LYS A 756 35.04 31.45 5.86
CA LYS A 756 36.31 31.30 5.13
C LYS A 756 36.84 29.85 5.15
N GLU A 757 36.73 29.16 6.28
CA GLU A 757 37.15 27.76 6.42
C GLU A 757 36.23 26.80 5.64
N ARG A 758 34.92 27.07 5.64
CA ARG A 758 33.91 26.28 4.92
C ARG A 758 33.71 26.71 3.47
N GLY A 759 34.44 27.73 3.02
CA GLY A 759 34.34 28.38 1.72
C GLY A 759 33.49 29.66 1.73
N LYS A 760 32.24 29.57 2.20
CA LYS A 760 31.21 30.62 2.08
C LYS A 760 30.18 30.54 3.23
N LEU A 761 29.28 31.52 3.33
CA LEU A 761 28.23 31.53 4.37
C LEU A 761 27.10 30.55 4.04
N ASP A 762 26.57 29.89 5.07
CA ASP A 762 25.34 29.11 4.97
C ASP A 762 24.11 30.03 5.14
N LEU A 763 23.04 29.71 4.42
CA LEU A 763 21.76 30.42 4.47
C LEU A 763 20.64 29.45 4.90
N TYR A 764 19.95 29.78 5.99
CA TYR A 764 18.83 29.02 6.52
C TYR A 764 17.51 29.73 6.19
N LEU A 765 16.60 29.02 5.54
CA LEU A 765 15.34 29.57 5.05
C LEU A 765 14.15 28.96 5.79
N CYS A 766 13.29 29.81 6.34
CA CYS A 766 12.02 29.41 6.94
C CYS A 766 10.83 30.21 6.37
N GLY A 767 9.62 29.85 6.76
CA GLY A 767 8.41 30.52 6.27
C GLY A 767 7.74 29.83 5.07
N GLY A 768 6.48 30.21 4.84
CA GLY A 768 5.59 29.48 3.93
C GLY A 768 5.98 29.59 2.45
N GLY A 769 6.58 30.71 2.04
CA GLY A 769 7.04 30.92 0.66
C GLY A 769 8.28 30.10 0.34
N PHE A 770 9.31 30.16 1.19
CA PHE A 770 10.53 29.37 0.99
C PHE A 770 10.30 27.86 1.08
N ARG A 771 9.41 27.38 1.96
CA ARG A 771 9.03 25.95 1.95
C ARG A 771 8.40 25.51 0.64
N GLY A 772 7.55 26.35 0.04
CA GLY A 772 6.98 26.08 -1.29
C GLY A 772 8.07 26.00 -2.37
N TRP A 773 9.03 26.92 -2.32
CA TRP A 773 10.21 26.91 -3.21
C TRP A 773 11.06 25.64 -3.04
N GLY A 774 11.33 25.23 -1.81
CA GLY A 774 12.11 24.02 -1.55
C GLY A 774 11.42 22.73 -2.02
N TYR A 775 10.09 22.62 -1.92
CA TYR A 775 9.37 21.49 -2.51
C TYR A 775 9.44 21.46 -4.04
N LEU A 776 9.45 22.62 -4.70
CA LEU A 776 9.67 22.68 -6.14
C LEU A 776 11.09 22.23 -6.50
N LEU A 777 12.10 22.68 -5.75
CA LEU A 777 13.48 22.22 -5.94
C LEU A 777 13.65 20.71 -5.70
N MET A 778 12.88 20.11 -4.79
CA MET A 778 12.87 18.64 -4.62
C MET A 778 12.32 17.91 -5.83
N GLU A 779 11.24 18.42 -6.44
CA GLU A 779 10.66 17.84 -7.65
C GLU A 779 11.66 17.85 -8.83
N GLN A 780 12.52 18.87 -8.86
CA GLN A 780 13.58 19.04 -9.85
C GLN A 780 14.91 18.39 -9.50
N ALA A 781 15.03 17.82 -8.30
CA ALA A 781 16.26 17.20 -7.87
C ALA A 781 16.65 16.07 -8.83
N THR A 782 17.95 15.82 -8.96
CA THR A 782 18.48 14.71 -9.76
C THR A 782 17.90 13.34 -9.36
N VAL A 783 17.46 13.23 -8.11
CA VAL A 783 16.71 12.09 -7.59
C VAL A 783 15.21 12.41 -7.65
N ASN A 784 14.53 11.92 -8.70
CA ASN A 784 13.09 12.05 -8.88
C ASN A 784 12.42 10.65 -9.00
N PRO A 785 11.35 10.35 -8.24
CA PRO A 785 10.76 11.18 -7.17
C PRO A 785 11.68 11.25 -5.97
N TYR A 786 11.82 12.43 -5.37
CA TYR A 786 12.70 12.65 -4.22
C TYR A 786 12.24 11.79 -3.02
N PRO A 787 13.14 11.01 -2.38
CA PRO A 787 12.74 9.93 -1.48
C PRO A 787 12.32 10.38 -0.07
N ILE A 788 12.63 11.62 0.32
CA ILE A 788 12.34 12.16 1.65
C ILE A 788 11.27 13.26 1.51
N PRO A 789 9.98 12.97 1.76
CA PRO A 789 8.88 13.92 1.55
C PRO A 789 8.73 14.92 2.70
N ILE A 790 9.85 15.37 3.28
CA ILE A 790 9.91 16.26 4.43
C ILE A 790 10.77 17.45 4.02
N ILE A 791 10.28 18.68 4.12
CA ILE A 791 11.07 19.86 3.73
C ILE A 791 12.26 20.13 4.65
N ASN A 792 12.12 19.75 5.92
CA ASN A 792 13.11 20.08 6.92
C ASN A 792 14.41 19.31 6.72
N GLY A 793 15.53 20.04 6.66
CA GLY A 793 16.85 19.43 6.51
C GLY A 793 17.21 19.16 5.06
N PHE A 794 16.35 19.56 4.11
CA PHE A 794 16.69 19.64 2.70
C PHE A 794 17.69 20.77 2.46
N ARG A 795 18.75 20.47 1.72
CA ARG A 795 19.86 21.39 1.48
C ARG A 795 20.25 21.34 0.01
N VAL A 796 20.48 22.51 -0.57
CA VAL A 796 20.91 22.70 -1.97
C VAL A 796 22.10 23.65 -2.02
N ARG A 797 22.84 23.62 -3.14
CA ARG A 797 23.90 24.61 -3.39
C ARG A 797 23.34 25.89 -4.01
N LYS A 798 24.14 26.96 -3.99
CA LYS A 798 23.81 28.27 -4.59
C LYS A 798 23.33 28.13 -6.04
N GLU A 799 23.99 27.31 -6.84
CA GLU A 799 23.68 27.14 -8.27
C GLU A 799 22.31 26.51 -8.47
N GLU A 800 21.99 25.48 -7.68
CA GLU A 800 20.69 24.79 -7.68
C GLU A 800 19.58 25.69 -7.12
N PHE A 801 19.89 26.51 -6.12
CA PHE A 801 18.95 27.48 -5.55
C PHE A 801 18.58 28.61 -6.53
N HIS A 802 19.53 29.02 -7.38
CA HIS A 802 19.38 30.10 -8.36
C HIS A 802 18.72 29.66 -9.68
N ASP A 803 18.45 28.36 -9.89
CA ASP A 803 17.80 27.86 -11.12
C ASP A 803 16.30 28.19 -11.16
N THR A 804 16.00 29.48 -11.20
CA THR A 804 14.63 30.00 -11.18
C THR A 804 13.88 29.71 -12.48
N THR A 805 14.59 29.59 -13.60
CA THR A 805 14.00 29.31 -14.92
C THR A 805 13.43 27.90 -14.98
N SER A 806 14.19 26.89 -14.53
CA SER A 806 13.70 25.51 -14.46
C SER A 806 12.48 25.43 -13.54
N VAL A 807 12.56 26.00 -12.33
CA VAL A 807 11.48 25.94 -11.34
C VAL A 807 10.19 26.58 -11.86
N LEU A 808 10.28 27.72 -12.54
CA LEU A 808 9.11 28.38 -13.14
C LEU A 808 8.46 27.53 -14.24
N GLY A 809 9.25 26.76 -14.99
CA GLY A 809 8.73 25.82 -16.00
C GLY A 809 7.98 24.61 -15.42
N THR A 810 8.09 24.36 -14.11
CA THR A 810 7.39 23.23 -13.44
C THR A 810 5.99 23.61 -12.96
N VAL A 811 5.70 24.91 -12.91
CA VAL A 811 4.42 25.44 -12.42
C VAL A 811 3.52 25.77 -13.60
N ASP A 812 3.01 24.74 -14.26
CA ASP A 812 1.86 24.88 -15.16
C ASP A 812 0.56 24.88 -14.35
N ALA A 813 -0.46 25.62 -14.79
CA ALA A 813 -1.67 25.90 -13.99
C ALA A 813 -2.42 24.63 -13.48
N ASP A 814 -2.20 23.49 -14.14
CA ASP A 814 -2.88 22.22 -13.87
C ASP A 814 -2.00 21.16 -13.16
N THR A 815 -0.69 21.42 -12.96
CA THR A 815 0.22 20.42 -12.37
C THR A 815 0.24 20.50 -10.84
N LYS A 816 -0.19 19.43 -10.16
CA LYS A 816 -0.22 19.36 -8.69
C LYS A 816 1.13 18.90 -8.13
N VAL A 817 1.96 19.83 -7.64
CA VAL A 817 3.23 19.51 -6.97
C VAL A 817 3.00 19.22 -5.47
N PHE A 818 3.62 18.16 -4.96
CA PHE A 818 3.56 17.79 -3.54
C PHE A 818 4.07 18.93 -2.64
N GLY A 819 3.36 19.23 -1.55
CA GLY A 819 3.74 20.30 -0.61
C GLY A 819 3.48 21.75 -1.07
N VAL A 820 3.01 21.96 -2.31
CA VAL A 820 2.69 23.28 -2.88
C VAL A 820 1.18 23.45 -3.08
N SER A 821 0.55 24.37 -2.35
CA SER A 821 -0.87 24.68 -2.54
C SER A 821 -1.09 25.61 -3.74
N LYS A 822 -2.33 25.67 -4.29
CA LYS A 822 -2.71 26.62 -5.35
C LYS A 822 -2.26 28.07 -5.04
N ARG A 823 -2.44 28.49 -3.78
CA ARG A 823 -1.98 29.80 -3.31
C ARG A 823 -0.46 29.96 -3.44
N ARG A 824 0.33 28.97 -2.99
CA ARG A 824 1.80 29.00 -3.09
C ARG A 824 2.25 28.96 -4.55
N ALA A 825 1.63 28.13 -5.39
CA ALA A 825 1.90 28.07 -6.83
C ALA A 825 1.75 29.47 -7.46
N SER A 826 0.68 30.20 -7.12
CA SER A 826 0.46 31.56 -7.62
C SER A 826 1.50 32.60 -7.14
N GLN A 827 2.30 32.28 -6.12
CA GLN A 827 3.34 33.15 -5.55
C GLN A 827 4.74 32.80 -6.07
N VAL A 828 4.92 31.69 -6.78
CA VAL A 828 6.22 31.21 -7.27
C VAL A 828 6.97 32.26 -8.09
N PRO A 829 6.35 33.01 -9.03
CA PRO A 829 7.05 34.07 -9.75
C PRO A 829 7.62 35.17 -8.86
N ALA A 830 6.91 35.54 -7.79
CA ALA A 830 7.39 36.52 -6.84
C ALA A 830 8.55 35.98 -6.00
N VAL A 831 8.47 34.72 -5.56
CA VAL A 831 9.55 34.06 -4.82
C VAL A 831 10.79 33.89 -5.70
N ALA A 832 10.64 33.51 -6.97
CA ALA A 832 11.73 33.44 -7.94
C ALA A 832 12.44 34.79 -8.10
N PHE A 833 11.67 35.88 -8.23
CA PHE A 833 12.22 37.23 -8.30
C PHE A 833 13.02 37.61 -7.03
N LEU A 834 12.49 37.25 -5.85
CA LEU A 834 13.20 37.44 -4.58
C LEU A 834 14.50 36.62 -4.52
N VAL A 835 14.47 35.35 -4.92
CA VAL A 835 15.65 34.47 -4.93
C VAL A 835 16.78 35.07 -5.77
N ASN A 836 16.47 35.56 -6.98
CA ASN A 836 17.45 36.24 -7.84
C ASN A 836 18.06 37.45 -7.13
N VAL A 837 17.22 38.32 -6.53
CA VAL A 837 17.70 39.46 -5.74
C VAL A 837 18.63 39.04 -4.60
N LEU A 838 18.29 37.97 -3.87
CA LEU A 838 19.07 37.51 -2.72
C LEU A 838 20.44 37.01 -3.14
N VAL A 839 20.52 36.28 -4.26
CA VAL A 839 21.78 35.76 -4.81
C VAL A 839 22.72 36.89 -5.24
N ASP A 840 22.18 38.03 -5.69
CA ASP A 840 22.95 39.21 -6.06
C ASP A 840 23.31 40.13 -4.88
N ALA A 841 22.44 40.18 -3.87
CA ALA A 841 22.55 41.15 -2.78
C ALA A 841 23.36 40.64 -1.57
N LEU A 842 23.26 39.35 -1.25
CA LEU A 842 23.95 38.76 -0.11
C LEU A 842 25.40 38.41 -0.48
N PRO A 843 26.33 38.37 0.50
CA PRO A 843 27.68 37.85 0.27
C PRO A 843 27.62 36.45 -0.32
N ASP A 844 28.75 35.97 -0.83
CA ASP A 844 28.90 34.65 -1.43
C ASP A 844 28.41 33.53 -0.46
N ILE A 845 27.13 33.17 -0.57
CA ILE A 845 26.48 32.04 0.10
C ILE A 845 26.79 30.75 -0.66
N GLN A 846 26.85 29.61 0.03
CA GLN A 846 27.15 28.33 -0.64
C GLN A 846 26.07 27.29 -0.44
N ASN A 847 25.66 27.02 0.79
CA ASN A 847 24.62 26.04 1.03
C ASN A 847 23.38 26.70 1.61
N ILE A 848 22.24 26.33 1.04
CA ILE A 848 20.93 26.83 1.40
C ILE A 848 20.15 25.67 2.02
N GLN A 849 19.75 25.81 3.29
CA GLN A 849 18.99 24.81 4.03
C GLN A 849 17.58 25.29 4.30
N PHE A 850 16.60 24.43 4.00
CA PHE A 850 15.19 24.70 4.27
C PHE A 850 14.80 24.14 5.65
N CYS A 851 14.14 25.00 6.44
CA CYS A 851 13.79 24.74 7.83
C CYS A 851 12.28 24.83 8.02
N GLN A 852 11.73 23.90 8.81
CA GLN A 852 10.31 23.86 9.11
C GLN A 852 9.92 24.77 10.28
N GLY A 853 10.79 24.90 11.29
CA GLY A 853 10.53 25.69 12.48
C GLY A 853 10.21 27.13 12.17
N GLY A 854 9.28 27.68 12.94
CA GLY A 854 8.90 29.08 12.89
C GLY A 854 8.66 29.61 14.29
N VAL A 855 7.67 30.50 14.41
CA VAL A 855 7.40 31.23 15.65
C VAL A 855 7.07 30.31 16.84
N ARG A 856 6.32 29.21 16.62
CA ARG A 856 5.90 28.31 17.70
C ARG A 856 7.07 27.55 18.29
N GLU A 857 7.83 26.90 17.43
CA GLU A 857 9.00 26.11 17.82
C GLU A 857 10.07 27.03 18.42
N GLY A 858 10.28 28.20 17.82
CA GLY A 858 11.21 29.19 18.35
C GLY A 858 10.79 29.78 19.70
N PHE A 859 9.50 29.98 19.95
CA PHE A 859 9.00 30.51 21.22
C PHE A 859 9.24 29.52 22.37
N LEU A 860 9.07 28.23 22.09
CA LEU A 860 9.36 27.16 23.05
C LEU A 860 10.86 26.99 23.23
N PHE A 861 11.63 26.98 22.14
CA PHE A 861 13.08 26.83 22.18
C PHE A 861 13.76 27.94 23.00
N ASP A 862 13.30 29.18 22.85
CA ASP A 862 13.77 30.35 23.60
C ASP A 862 13.56 30.24 25.12
N ARG A 863 12.74 29.30 25.59
CA ARG A 863 12.44 29.05 27.00
C ARG A 863 13.09 27.78 27.53
N LEU A 864 13.74 27.01 26.67
CA LEU A 864 14.44 25.82 27.12
C LEU A 864 15.64 26.22 27.98
N PRO A 865 15.90 25.49 29.08
CA PRO A 865 17.14 25.62 29.83
C PRO A 865 18.36 25.42 28.91
N ALA A 866 19.45 26.15 29.19
CA ALA A 866 20.67 26.07 28.39
C ALA A 866 21.22 24.63 28.31
N GLU A 867 21.02 23.84 29.37
CA GLU A 867 21.43 22.44 29.44
C GLU A 867 20.67 21.56 28.44
N ILE A 868 19.35 21.75 28.31
CA ILE A 868 18.53 21.02 27.33
C ILE A 868 18.88 21.47 25.93
N CYS A 869 19.07 22.79 25.75
CA CYS A 869 19.56 23.34 24.51
C CYS A 869 20.87 22.65 24.12
N ALA A 870 21.88 22.60 24.99
CA ALA A 870 23.21 22.03 24.77
C ALA A 870 23.21 20.60 24.19
N GLU A 871 22.18 19.80 24.47
CA GLU A 871 22.10 18.42 23.99
C GLU A 871 22.15 18.29 22.46
N ASP A 872 22.83 17.24 21.97
CA ASP A 872 22.86 16.94 20.55
C ASP A 872 21.46 16.52 20.03
N PRO A 873 20.93 17.18 19.00
CA PRO A 873 19.58 16.93 18.52
C PRO A 873 19.35 15.53 17.91
N LEU A 874 20.39 14.87 17.40
CA LEU A 874 20.27 13.52 16.88
C LEU A 874 20.32 12.48 18.02
N LEU A 875 21.15 12.71 19.03
CA LEU A 875 21.24 11.83 20.19
C LEU A 875 19.98 11.85 21.04
N ALA A 876 19.45 13.04 21.35
CA ALA A 876 18.22 13.11 22.16
C ALA A 876 17.01 12.54 21.41
N ALA A 877 16.94 12.65 20.07
CA ALA A 877 15.89 12.02 19.27
C ALA A 877 15.95 10.48 19.26
N THR A 878 17.16 9.91 19.37
CA THR A 878 17.35 8.45 19.34
C THR A 878 17.39 7.81 20.72
N ARG A 879 17.64 8.59 21.78
CA ARG A 879 17.70 8.17 23.19
C ARG A 879 16.49 7.32 23.64
N PRO A 880 15.23 7.62 23.27
CA PRO A 880 14.08 6.79 23.67
C PRO A 880 14.14 5.34 23.19
N TYR A 881 14.93 5.07 22.15
CA TYR A 881 15.09 3.73 21.57
C TYR A 881 16.34 3.01 22.08
N ALA A 882 17.17 3.69 22.89
CA ALA A 882 18.44 3.19 23.37
C ALA A 882 18.27 2.01 24.34
N THR A 883 19.13 0.99 24.18
CA THR A 883 19.25 -0.07 25.18
C THR A 883 20.13 0.38 26.35
N PRO A 884 20.05 -0.24 27.54
CA PRO A 884 20.96 0.04 28.65
C PRO A 884 22.45 -0.17 28.34
N SER A 885 22.78 -0.78 27.19
CA SER A 885 24.15 -1.02 26.74
C SER A 885 24.54 -0.19 25.50
N ALA A 886 23.79 0.87 25.18
CA ALA A 886 24.05 1.73 24.03
C ALA A 886 25.50 2.26 23.99
N ASP A 887 26.06 2.73 25.10
CA ASP A 887 27.46 3.18 25.19
C ASP A 887 28.47 2.09 24.83
N ALA A 888 28.18 0.83 25.21
CA ALA A 888 29.04 -0.30 24.88
C ALA A 888 28.95 -0.65 23.38
N PHE A 889 27.77 -0.52 22.77
CA PHE A 889 27.60 -0.73 21.34
C PHE A 889 28.23 0.40 20.52
N GLN A 890 28.11 1.65 20.94
CA GLN A 890 28.75 2.78 20.30
C GLN A 890 30.28 2.62 20.29
N ARG A 891 30.88 2.21 21.41
CA ARG A 891 32.31 1.94 21.48
C ARG A 891 32.74 0.85 20.51
N ARG A 892 31.97 -0.24 20.40
CA ARG A 892 32.24 -1.32 19.44
C ARG A 892 32.13 -0.87 17.99
N LEU A 893 31.11 -0.09 17.64
CA LEU A 893 30.97 0.48 16.30
C LEU A 893 32.14 1.42 15.97
N SER A 894 32.57 2.22 16.94
CA SER A 894 33.71 3.13 16.79
C SER A 894 35.03 2.38 16.62
N SER A 895 35.27 1.31 17.38
CA SER A 895 36.49 0.49 17.25
C SER A 895 36.58 -0.27 15.92
N ALA A 896 35.45 -0.47 15.24
CA ALA A 896 35.40 -1.05 13.90
C ALA A 896 35.74 -0.04 12.78
N LEU A 897 35.90 1.24 13.12
CA LEU A 897 36.40 2.29 12.23
C LEU A 897 37.88 2.59 12.56
N PRO A 898 38.73 2.78 11.54
CA PRO A 898 40.16 3.01 11.76
C PRO A 898 40.39 4.37 12.41
N SER A 899 41.22 4.41 13.45
CA SER A 899 41.56 5.62 14.20
C SER A 899 42.63 6.49 13.53
N THR A 900 43.38 5.94 12.58
CA THR A 900 44.40 6.64 11.80
C THR A 900 43.88 6.99 10.39
N PRO A 901 44.32 8.11 9.78
CA PRO A 901 43.97 8.40 8.40
C PRO A 901 44.64 7.40 7.44
N PRO A 902 43.96 6.97 6.35
CA PRO A 902 44.59 6.13 5.34
C PRO A 902 45.66 6.88 4.55
N PRO A 903 46.53 6.14 3.82
CA PRO A 903 47.45 6.73 2.84
C PRO A 903 46.78 7.49 1.68
N ASP A 904 45.49 7.24 1.40
CA ASP A 904 44.74 7.82 0.28
C ASP A 904 43.43 8.48 0.77
N GLU A 905 43.25 9.78 0.52
CA GLU A 905 42.09 10.59 0.93
C GLU A 905 40.73 10.02 0.46
N LEU A 906 40.71 9.34 -0.69
CA LEU A 906 39.49 8.74 -1.25
C LEU A 906 38.97 7.55 -0.42
N THR A 907 39.83 6.95 0.41
CA THR A 907 39.52 5.76 1.23
C THR A 907 39.18 6.08 2.69
N GLN A 908 39.29 7.34 3.10
CA GLN A 908 39.06 7.74 4.49
C GLN A 908 37.60 7.51 4.93
N VAL A 909 37.34 7.45 6.23
CA VAL A 909 35.97 7.50 6.77
C VAL A 909 35.37 8.88 6.47
N PRO A 910 34.19 9.00 5.84
CA PRO A 910 33.56 10.29 5.60
C PRO A 910 33.29 11.03 6.93
N PRO A 911 33.49 12.36 6.99
CA PRO A 911 33.19 13.15 8.19
C PRO A 911 31.75 13.04 8.67
N SER A 912 30.83 12.65 7.79
CA SER A 912 29.43 12.40 8.12
C SER A 912 29.22 11.21 9.08
N PHE A 913 30.16 10.26 9.18
CA PHE A 913 30.17 9.22 10.22
C PHE A 913 30.76 9.75 11.53
N SER A 914 30.14 10.80 12.07
CA SER A 914 30.56 11.44 13.32
C SER A 914 30.36 10.52 14.53
N PRO A 915 31.03 10.79 15.68
CA PRO A 915 30.77 10.08 16.92
C PRO A 915 29.29 10.11 17.34
N HIS A 916 28.60 11.22 17.08
CA HIS A 916 27.17 11.38 17.34
C HIS A 916 26.32 10.47 16.44
N LEU A 917 26.62 10.37 15.14
CA LEU A 917 25.93 9.44 14.25
C LEU A 917 26.12 7.98 14.70
N LEU A 918 27.32 7.60 15.10
CA LEU A 918 27.61 6.23 15.58
C LEU A 918 26.87 5.92 16.88
N PHE A 919 26.75 6.89 17.78
CA PHE A 919 25.97 6.75 19.00
C PHE A 919 24.47 6.65 18.69
N ALA A 920 23.96 7.45 17.76
CA ALA A 920 22.58 7.36 17.30
C ALA A 920 22.26 5.99 16.66
N LEU A 921 23.19 5.46 15.86
CA LEU A 921 23.10 4.09 15.34
C LEU A 921 23.09 3.04 16.47
N ALA A 922 23.91 3.24 17.51
CA ALA A 922 23.93 2.35 18.68
C ALA A 922 22.60 2.39 19.46
N ASN A 923 21.98 3.57 19.59
CA ASN A 923 20.65 3.72 20.16
C ASN A 923 19.60 2.94 19.37
N LEU A 924 19.63 3.05 18.03
CA LEU A 924 18.64 2.43 17.15
C LEU A 924 18.94 0.96 16.78
N LEU A 925 20.08 0.42 17.19
CA LEU A 925 20.62 -0.87 16.76
C LEU A 925 19.64 -2.03 16.96
N PHE A 926 18.78 -1.93 17.99
CA PHE A 926 17.78 -2.94 18.36
C PHE A 926 16.33 -2.43 18.23
N ALA A 927 16.11 -1.19 17.76
CA ALA A 927 14.79 -0.57 17.72
C ALA A 927 13.77 -1.37 16.90
N HIS A 928 14.24 -2.07 15.87
CA HIS A 928 13.40 -2.89 15.00
C HIS A 928 13.41 -4.38 15.36
N ALA A 929 14.03 -4.81 16.48
CA ALA A 929 14.23 -6.23 16.77
C ALA A 929 12.94 -7.06 16.91
N THR A 930 11.83 -6.42 17.28
CA THR A 930 10.50 -7.04 17.44
C THR A 930 9.73 -7.16 16.13
N ILE A 931 10.20 -6.51 15.06
CA ILE A 931 9.57 -6.55 13.72
C ILE A 931 9.84 -7.92 13.06
N PRO A 932 8.85 -8.50 12.35
CA PRO A 932 9.04 -9.74 11.59
C PRO A 932 10.29 -9.70 10.70
N LYS A 933 11.04 -10.81 10.61
CA LYS A 933 12.33 -10.87 9.88
C LYS A 933 12.22 -10.38 8.44
N GLU A 934 11.09 -10.67 7.80
CA GLU A 934 10.79 -10.36 6.41
C GLU A 934 10.62 -8.87 6.15
N SER A 935 10.06 -8.11 7.09
CA SER A 935 9.78 -6.67 6.94
C SER A 935 10.78 -5.77 7.68
N ARG A 936 11.62 -6.34 8.54
CA ARG A 936 12.49 -5.58 9.45
C ARG A 936 13.57 -4.74 8.77
N CYS A 937 14.12 -5.15 7.61
CA CYS A 937 15.00 -4.27 6.81
C CYS A 937 14.20 -3.12 6.21
N ALA A 938 13.00 -3.40 5.66
CA ALA A 938 12.13 -2.37 5.11
C ALA A 938 11.71 -1.36 6.20
N THR A 939 11.25 -1.80 7.37
CA THR A 939 10.93 -0.90 8.48
C THR A 939 12.14 -0.08 8.93
N ALA A 940 13.34 -0.68 8.96
CA ALA A 940 14.57 0.04 9.25
C ALA A 940 14.92 1.09 8.17
N LEU A 941 14.69 0.78 6.90
CA LEU A 941 14.87 1.71 5.78
C LEU A 941 13.89 2.90 5.85
N HIS A 942 12.65 2.66 6.28
CA HIS A 942 11.63 3.69 6.46
C HIS A 942 11.75 4.47 7.78
N SER A 943 12.69 4.09 8.66
CA SER A 943 12.81 4.62 10.03
C SER A 943 12.93 6.15 10.09
N THR A 944 13.51 6.78 9.07
CA THR A 944 13.75 8.23 9.05
C THR A 944 12.84 9.00 8.11
N THR A 945 11.97 8.34 7.34
CA THR A 945 11.04 8.98 6.39
C THR A 945 9.60 8.91 6.87
N THR A 946 9.12 7.72 7.21
CA THR A 946 7.75 7.45 7.66
C THR A 946 7.69 6.70 8.99
N GLY A 947 8.84 6.31 9.54
CA GLY A 947 8.98 5.55 10.79
C GLY A 947 9.37 6.40 12.01
N LEU A 948 10.16 5.80 12.91
CA LEU A 948 10.47 6.29 14.26
C LEU A 948 10.96 7.75 14.33
N LEU A 949 11.72 8.21 13.34
CA LEU A 949 12.35 9.54 13.30
C LEU A 949 11.73 10.46 12.23
N ALA A 950 10.58 10.10 11.67
CA ALA A 950 9.90 10.92 10.66
C ALA A 950 9.55 12.32 11.20
N SER A 951 9.10 12.41 12.46
CA SER A 951 8.73 13.66 13.12
C SER A 951 9.91 14.46 13.68
N THR A 952 11.14 13.93 13.61
CA THR A 952 12.32 14.59 14.16
C THR A 952 12.77 15.74 13.27
N ASN A 953 12.37 16.97 13.60
CA ASN A 953 12.65 18.17 12.80
C ASN A 953 14.11 18.64 12.87
N SER A 954 15.02 17.98 13.57
CA SER A 954 16.44 18.40 13.65
C SER A 954 17.35 17.64 12.67
N LEU A 955 16.83 16.64 11.96
CA LEU A 955 17.65 15.78 11.10
C LEU A 955 17.81 16.35 9.70
N THR A 956 19.05 16.34 9.20
CA THR A 956 19.32 16.62 7.79
C THR A 956 18.92 15.44 6.91
N HIS A 957 18.68 15.67 5.61
CA HIS A 957 18.37 14.59 4.68
C HIS A 957 19.52 13.58 4.54
N THR A 958 20.75 14.06 4.67
CA THR A 958 21.95 13.22 4.74
C THR A 958 21.89 12.30 5.95
N ASP A 959 21.65 12.82 7.17
CA ASP A 959 21.55 11.99 8.38
C ASP A 959 20.42 10.95 8.26
N ARG A 960 19.27 11.37 7.72
CA ARG A 960 18.13 10.47 7.48
C ARG A 960 18.51 9.31 6.57
N ALA A 961 19.21 9.59 5.46
CA ALA A 961 19.65 8.57 4.51
C ALA A 961 20.73 7.66 5.12
N LEU A 962 21.74 8.21 5.80
CA LEU A 962 22.81 7.43 6.41
C LEU A 962 22.28 6.46 7.49
N LEU A 963 21.38 6.93 8.35
CA LEU A 963 20.74 6.09 9.37
C LEU A 963 19.89 4.98 8.72
N ALA A 964 19.01 5.34 7.79
CA ALA A 964 18.13 4.39 7.11
C ALA A 964 18.90 3.28 6.37
N LEU A 965 19.92 3.66 5.59
CA LEU A 965 20.75 2.72 4.83
C LEU A 965 21.54 1.80 5.77
N THR A 966 22.19 2.36 6.80
CA THR A 966 22.99 1.56 7.76
C THR A 966 22.10 0.62 8.57
N LEU A 967 20.91 1.07 9.01
CA LEU A 967 19.97 0.24 9.77
C LEU A 967 19.30 -0.84 8.92
N CYS A 968 19.07 -0.63 7.62
CA CYS A 968 18.62 -1.73 6.76
C CYS A 968 19.75 -2.77 6.60
N GLU A 969 20.98 -2.33 6.32
CA GLU A 969 22.14 -3.23 6.18
C GLU A 969 22.43 -4.03 7.45
N ARG A 970 22.12 -3.49 8.64
CA ARG A 970 22.15 -4.20 9.93
C ARG A 970 21.32 -5.48 9.93
N TRP A 971 20.15 -5.48 9.30
CA TRP A 971 19.23 -6.63 9.36
C TRP A 971 19.49 -7.68 8.28
N ASP A 972 20.32 -7.37 7.28
CA ASP A 972 20.76 -8.29 6.22
C ASP A 972 19.59 -9.10 5.60
N GLY A 973 18.47 -8.41 5.34
CA GLY A 973 17.24 -8.98 4.79
C GLY A 973 17.01 -8.56 3.34
N GLU A 974 16.21 -9.34 2.61
CA GLU A 974 15.76 -8.97 1.26
C GLU A 974 14.72 -7.86 1.31
N LEU A 975 14.95 -6.78 0.57
CA LEU A 975 13.96 -5.73 0.35
C LEU A 975 12.99 -6.13 -0.78
N ALA A 976 11.70 -5.82 -0.61
CA ALA A 976 10.71 -5.91 -1.69
C ALA A 976 11.04 -4.90 -2.81
N PRO A 977 10.57 -5.08 -4.07
CA PRO A 977 10.90 -4.18 -5.17
C PRO A 977 10.59 -2.70 -4.90
N THR A 978 9.50 -2.41 -4.19
CA THR A 978 9.13 -1.06 -3.76
C THR A 978 10.17 -0.46 -2.82
N ASP A 979 10.63 -1.22 -1.81
CA ASP A 979 11.65 -0.76 -0.86
C ASP A 979 13.06 -0.74 -1.47
N GLN A 980 13.35 -1.58 -2.46
CA GLN A 980 14.59 -1.48 -3.25
C GLN A 980 14.65 -0.15 -4.00
N SER A 981 13.53 0.28 -4.58
CA SER A 981 13.45 1.60 -5.22
C SER A 981 13.72 2.74 -4.24
N LEU A 982 13.26 2.61 -2.98
CA LEU A 982 13.54 3.58 -1.94
C LEU A 982 15.01 3.55 -1.51
N TYR A 983 15.61 2.38 -1.32
CA TYR A 983 17.03 2.22 -0.98
C TYR A 983 17.92 2.88 -2.04
N ILE A 984 17.63 2.64 -3.33
CA ILE A 984 18.40 3.23 -4.44
C ILE A 984 18.28 4.75 -4.42
N ARG A 985 17.07 5.29 -4.22
CA ARG A 985 16.87 6.74 -4.18
C ARG A 985 17.51 7.39 -2.96
N LEU A 986 17.40 6.80 -1.78
CA LEU A 986 18.10 7.25 -0.57
C LEU A 986 19.62 7.19 -0.73
N SER A 987 20.14 6.15 -1.40
CA SER A 987 21.56 6.03 -1.72
C SER A 987 22.06 7.17 -2.61
N ARG A 988 21.20 7.72 -3.48
CA ARG A 988 21.53 8.88 -4.31
C ARG A 988 21.44 10.23 -3.58
N CYS A 989 20.91 10.25 -2.35
CA CYS A 989 20.92 11.45 -1.50
C CYS A 989 22.26 11.64 -0.76
N VAL A 990 23.17 10.66 -0.84
CA VAL A 990 24.50 10.68 -0.21
C VAL A 990 25.55 10.28 -1.25
N SER A 991 26.82 10.49 -0.95
CA SER A 991 27.91 10.12 -1.86
C SER A 991 28.08 8.60 -1.96
N ALA A 992 28.60 8.11 -3.10
CA ALA A 992 28.89 6.69 -3.29
C ALA A 992 29.82 6.11 -2.19
N ARG A 993 30.77 6.93 -1.70
CA ARG A 993 31.65 6.60 -0.58
C ARG A 993 30.84 6.38 0.71
N GLU A 994 29.89 7.24 1.02
CA GLU A 994 29.02 7.10 2.19
C GLU A 994 28.14 5.86 2.12
N VAL A 995 27.54 5.55 0.96
CA VAL A 995 26.75 4.32 0.76
C VAL A 995 27.60 3.08 1.08
N TRP A 996 28.86 3.05 0.62
CA TRP A 996 29.76 1.93 0.92
C TRP A 996 30.04 1.81 2.43
N TRP A 997 30.25 2.92 3.14
CA TRP A 997 30.44 2.91 4.59
C TRP A 997 29.18 2.51 5.37
N CYS A 998 27.99 2.88 4.90
CA CYS A 998 26.71 2.38 5.45
C CYS A 998 26.62 0.86 5.35
N ARG A 999 27.03 0.28 4.21
CA ARG A 999 27.09 -1.18 4.02
C ARG A 999 28.08 -1.84 4.98
N TYR A 1000 29.30 -1.32 5.05
CA TYR A 1000 30.34 -1.85 5.94
C TYR A 1000 29.90 -1.82 7.41
N LEU A 1001 29.49 -0.65 7.91
CA LEU A 1001 29.05 -0.50 9.30
C LEU A 1001 27.76 -1.27 9.58
N GLY A 1002 26.84 -1.35 8.63
CA GLY A 1002 25.65 -2.18 8.74
C GLY A 1002 26.01 -3.67 8.94
N ARG A 1003 27.00 -4.20 8.22
CA ARG A 1003 27.44 -5.60 8.40
C ARG A 1003 28.16 -5.83 9.72
N VAL A 1004 28.95 -4.86 10.19
CA VAL A 1004 29.55 -4.89 11.54
C VAL A 1004 28.45 -4.87 12.61
N ALA A 1005 27.47 -3.98 12.46
CA ALA A 1005 26.32 -3.88 13.33
C ALA A 1005 25.52 -5.21 13.33
N ALA A 1006 25.44 -5.88 12.18
CA ALA A 1006 24.80 -7.18 12.03
C ALA A 1006 25.41 -8.23 12.95
N LEU A 1007 26.73 -8.33 12.93
CA LEU A 1007 27.52 -9.19 13.80
C LEU A 1007 27.32 -8.83 15.29
N ILE A 1008 27.38 -7.54 15.64
CA ILE A 1008 27.21 -7.08 17.03
C ILE A 1008 25.90 -7.59 17.62
N GLY A 1009 24.79 -7.38 16.92
CA GLY A 1009 23.50 -7.72 17.49
C GLY A 1009 23.08 -9.19 17.30
N ASP A 1010 23.78 -9.99 16.48
CA ASP A 1010 23.67 -11.46 16.54
C ASP A 1010 24.37 -12.02 17.79
N VAL A 1011 25.55 -11.48 18.14
CA VAL A 1011 26.29 -11.83 19.37
C VAL A 1011 25.57 -11.34 20.64
N HIS A 1012 24.85 -10.21 20.54
CA HIS A 1012 24.11 -9.59 21.63
C HIS A 1012 22.60 -9.47 21.32
N PRO A 1013 21.86 -10.57 21.14
CA PRO A 1013 20.47 -10.53 20.64
C PRO A 1013 19.51 -9.85 21.61
N ALA A 1014 19.81 -9.85 22.91
CA ALA A 1014 19.03 -9.16 23.93
C ALA A 1014 19.33 -7.66 24.06
N GLY A 1015 20.24 -7.11 23.23
CA GLY A 1015 20.67 -5.72 23.35
C GLY A 1015 21.39 -5.40 24.66
N LYS A 1016 22.03 -6.39 25.28
CA LYS A 1016 22.72 -6.25 26.58
C LYS A 1016 24.16 -6.72 26.51
N VAL A 1017 25.03 -5.97 27.17
CA VAL A 1017 26.45 -6.28 27.35
C VAL A 1017 26.69 -6.49 28.84
N SER A 1018 27.35 -7.59 29.21
CA SER A 1018 27.70 -7.81 30.61
C SER A 1018 28.70 -6.75 31.07
N GLY A 1019 28.45 -6.13 32.22
CA GLY A 1019 29.39 -5.21 32.86
C GLY A 1019 30.58 -5.90 33.53
N ASN A 1020 30.64 -7.24 33.51
CA ASN A 1020 31.78 -8.00 34.04
C ASN A 1020 32.85 -8.12 32.95
N GLU A 1021 34.05 -7.56 33.21
CA GLU A 1021 35.19 -7.57 32.29
C GLU A 1021 35.64 -8.97 31.88
N THR A 1022 35.33 -10.01 32.65
CA THR A 1022 35.65 -11.40 32.30
C THR A 1022 34.60 -12.07 31.40
N ARG A 1023 33.43 -11.44 31.20
CA ARG A 1023 32.29 -12.00 30.44
C ARG A 1023 31.96 -11.24 29.15
N TRP A 1024 32.93 -10.52 28.57
CA TRP A 1024 32.78 -9.92 27.24
C TRP A 1024 32.62 -11.00 26.17
N ARG A 1025 31.92 -10.69 25.07
CA ARG A 1025 31.66 -11.66 23.98
C ARG A 1025 32.45 -11.38 22.72
N ILE A 1026 32.46 -10.12 22.28
CA ILE A 1026 33.13 -9.66 21.05
C ILE A 1026 33.77 -8.28 21.22
N GLN A 1027 34.91 -8.08 20.56
CA GLN A 1027 35.65 -6.82 20.47
C GLN A 1027 36.19 -6.62 19.04
N PHE A 1028 36.33 -5.36 18.62
CA PHE A 1028 36.86 -4.98 17.32
C PHE A 1028 38.11 -4.14 17.49
N ASP A 1029 39.06 -4.31 16.57
CA ASP A 1029 40.22 -3.43 16.38
C ASP A 1029 40.41 -3.26 14.87
N SER A 1030 40.63 -2.03 14.40
CA SER A 1030 40.77 -1.77 12.98
C SER A 1030 41.97 -0.88 12.66
N GLN A 1031 42.68 -1.24 11.61
CA GLN A 1031 43.90 -0.55 11.18
C GLN A 1031 44.04 -0.56 9.65
N TRP A 1032 44.77 0.42 9.13
CA TRP A 1032 45.20 0.43 7.73
C TRP A 1032 46.41 -0.47 7.53
N ASP A 1033 46.42 -1.19 6.41
CA ASP A 1033 47.54 -2.04 5.98
C ASP A 1033 47.76 -1.91 4.46
N GLU A 1034 48.94 -2.28 3.98
CA GLU A 1034 49.30 -2.26 2.56
C GLU A 1034 49.49 -3.68 2.03
N LEU A 1035 48.70 -4.06 1.03
CA LEU A 1035 48.88 -5.32 0.30
C LEU A 1035 49.61 -5.07 -1.02
N THR A 1036 50.75 -5.73 -1.19
CA THR A 1036 51.52 -5.71 -2.44
C THR A 1036 51.07 -6.89 -3.31
N LYS A 1037 50.49 -6.64 -4.50
CA LYS A 1037 50.14 -7.72 -5.42
C LYS A 1037 51.37 -8.22 -6.18
N GLU A 1038 51.79 -9.46 -5.88
CA GLU A 1038 52.95 -10.13 -6.48
C GLU A 1038 52.97 -10.14 -8.03
N LYS A 1039 51.82 -10.07 -8.70
CA LYS A 1039 51.72 -10.13 -10.17
C LYS A 1039 51.69 -8.77 -10.91
N LYS A 1040 51.58 -7.64 -10.21
CA LYS A 1040 51.46 -6.30 -10.86
C LYS A 1040 52.24 -5.15 -10.20
N GLY A 1041 52.86 -5.35 -9.04
CA GLY A 1041 53.61 -4.29 -8.35
C GLY A 1041 52.75 -3.13 -7.79
N GLU A 1042 51.43 -3.15 -8.01
CA GLU A 1042 50.49 -2.18 -7.43
C GLU A 1042 50.35 -2.40 -5.92
N ARG A 1043 50.62 -1.35 -5.14
CA ARG A 1043 50.30 -1.26 -3.71
C ARG A 1043 48.82 -0.90 -3.57
N GLN A 1044 48.08 -1.65 -2.76
CA GLN A 1044 46.67 -1.39 -2.51
C GLN A 1044 46.42 -1.25 -1.01
N THR A 1045 45.85 -0.11 -0.59
CA THR A 1045 45.41 0.14 0.78
C THR A 1045 44.28 -0.81 1.16
N VAL A 1046 44.37 -1.42 2.34
CA VAL A 1046 43.39 -2.37 2.88
C VAL A 1046 43.03 -1.99 4.31
N LEU A 1047 41.74 -2.03 4.62
CA LEU A 1047 41.21 -1.94 5.97
C LEU A 1047 41.24 -3.34 6.60
N ARG A 1048 42.10 -3.54 7.60
CA ARG A 1048 42.13 -4.78 8.38
C ARG A 1048 41.25 -4.61 9.62
N LEU A 1049 40.22 -5.45 9.75
CA LEU A 1049 39.34 -5.54 10.92
C LEU A 1049 39.66 -6.82 11.69
N ARG A 1050 40.17 -6.69 12.92
CA ARG A 1050 40.39 -7.80 13.84
C ARG A 1050 39.15 -7.98 14.73
N VAL A 1051 38.61 -9.19 14.78
CA VAL A 1051 37.38 -9.55 15.48
C VAL A 1051 37.73 -10.56 16.58
N ARG A 1052 37.96 -10.07 17.80
CA ARG A 1052 38.25 -10.96 18.94
C ARG A 1052 36.95 -11.43 19.56
N TRP A 1053 36.92 -12.69 20.01
CA TRP A 1053 35.80 -13.26 20.76
C TRP A 1053 36.27 -14.07 21.97
N ASN A 1054 35.39 -14.25 22.96
CA ASN A 1054 35.73 -14.93 24.21
C ASN A 1054 35.22 -16.39 24.23
N GLY A 1055 36.16 -17.33 24.05
CA GLY A 1055 35.92 -18.78 24.05
C GLY A 1055 35.20 -19.32 25.28
N ASP A 1056 35.48 -18.76 26.46
CA ASP A 1056 34.95 -19.26 27.73
C ASP A 1056 33.46 -18.91 27.90
N VAL A 1057 32.99 -17.84 27.24
CA VAL A 1057 31.62 -17.33 27.33
C VAL A 1057 30.74 -17.84 26.19
N MET A 1058 31.31 -18.00 25.00
CA MET A 1058 30.61 -18.18 23.73
C MET A 1058 30.71 -19.63 23.20
N ARG A 1059 30.78 -20.62 24.10
CA ARG A 1059 30.97 -22.06 23.80
C ARG A 1059 30.23 -22.49 22.51
N ASP A 1060 30.97 -22.99 21.52
CA ASP A 1060 30.49 -23.52 20.23
C ASP A 1060 29.81 -22.55 19.23
N SER A 1061 30.07 -21.23 19.32
CA SER A 1061 29.50 -20.23 18.38
C SER A 1061 30.40 -19.80 17.20
N SER A 1062 31.47 -20.57 16.89
CA SER A 1062 32.41 -20.27 15.79
C SER A 1062 31.70 -20.13 14.43
N TYR A 1063 30.68 -20.95 14.17
CA TYR A 1063 29.97 -20.96 12.88
C TYR A 1063 29.27 -19.62 12.55
N SER A 1064 28.63 -18.96 13.53
CA SER A 1064 27.97 -17.66 13.29
C SER A 1064 28.99 -16.54 13.05
N LEU A 1065 30.12 -16.58 13.79
CA LEU A 1065 31.21 -15.63 13.63
C LEU A 1065 31.82 -15.71 12.21
N ASP A 1066 32.07 -16.92 11.70
CA ASP A 1066 32.64 -17.13 10.36
C ASP A 1066 31.70 -16.63 9.25
N GLU A 1067 30.38 -16.82 9.39
CA GLU A 1067 29.41 -16.32 8.41
C GLU A 1067 29.41 -14.79 8.34
N HIS A 1068 29.33 -14.13 9.50
CA HIS A 1068 29.26 -12.68 9.58
C HIS A 1068 30.58 -11.99 9.18
N THR A 1069 31.72 -12.53 9.61
CA THR A 1069 33.04 -12.02 9.23
C THR A 1069 33.28 -12.17 7.72
N GLY A 1070 32.86 -13.30 7.13
CA GLY A 1070 32.86 -13.48 5.67
C GLY A 1070 31.96 -12.50 4.92
N LYS A 1071 30.82 -12.08 5.49
CA LYS A 1071 29.96 -11.03 4.91
C LYS A 1071 30.62 -9.65 4.98
N ILE A 1072 31.29 -9.32 6.09
CA ILE A 1072 32.06 -8.06 6.22
C ILE A 1072 33.19 -8.01 5.19
N GLU A 1073 33.96 -9.10 5.04
CA GLU A 1073 35.06 -9.16 4.06
C GLU A 1073 34.54 -9.06 2.60
N LYS A 1074 33.37 -9.64 2.32
CA LYS A 1074 32.72 -9.54 1.00
C LYS A 1074 32.43 -8.08 0.61
N VAL A 1075 32.07 -7.19 1.53
CA VAL A 1075 31.84 -5.75 1.24
C VAL A 1075 33.07 -5.10 0.61
N GLY A 1076 34.27 -5.57 0.98
CA GLY A 1076 35.53 -5.06 0.44
C GLY A 1076 35.94 -5.57 -0.95
N LYS A 1077 35.15 -6.44 -1.60
CA LYS A 1077 35.43 -6.90 -2.96
C LYS A 1077 35.07 -5.82 -3.99
N ARG A 1078 35.92 -5.60 -5.00
CA ARG A 1078 35.72 -4.56 -6.05
C ARG A 1078 34.34 -4.59 -6.72
N LYS A 1079 33.74 -5.78 -6.89
CA LYS A 1079 32.38 -5.92 -7.47
C LYS A 1079 31.25 -5.32 -6.61
N ASN A 1080 31.53 -5.06 -5.33
CA ASN A 1080 30.58 -4.50 -4.36
C ASN A 1080 30.86 -3.02 -4.07
N TRP A 1081 31.84 -2.42 -4.76
CA TRP A 1081 32.10 -0.99 -4.70
C TRP A 1081 30.97 -0.22 -5.39
N VAL A 1082 30.62 0.93 -4.84
CA VAL A 1082 29.52 1.77 -5.33
C VAL A 1082 30.13 2.82 -6.25
N GLU A 1083 29.80 2.80 -7.54
CA GLU A 1083 30.33 3.75 -8.53
C GLU A 1083 31.87 3.87 -8.51
N GLY A 1084 32.56 2.74 -8.30
CA GLY A 1084 34.02 2.70 -8.19
C GLY A 1084 34.59 3.15 -6.84
N SER A 1085 33.75 3.65 -5.93
CA SER A 1085 34.12 4.01 -4.55
C SER A 1085 33.95 2.82 -3.61
N GLY A 1086 35.02 2.47 -2.89
CA GLY A 1086 34.99 1.43 -1.87
C GLY A 1086 36.38 1.13 -1.33
N VAL A 1087 36.44 0.47 -0.18
CA VAL A 1087 37.70 0.10 0.48
C VAL A 1087 37.85 -1.41 0.44
N LYS A 1088 39.08 -1.91 0.23
CA LYS A 1088 39.36 -3.34 0.35
C LYS A 1088 39.38 -3.70 1.83
N VAL A 1089 38.63 -4.72 2.23
CA VAL A 1089 38.53 -5.17 3.63
C VAL A 1089 39.15 -6.56 3.77
N GLN A 1090 39.89 -6.77 4.85
CA GLN A 1090 40.39 -8.07 5.32
C GLN A 1090 39.94 -8.25 6.77
N VAL A 1091 39.31 -9.38 7.09
CA VAL A 1091 38.85 -9.69 8.45
C VAL A 1091 39.73 -10.78 9.05
N GLU A 1092 40.19 -10.58 10.28
CA GLU A 1092 41.01 -11.52 11.05
C GLU A 1092 40.23 -11.87 12.33
N VAL A 1093 39.92 -13.15 12.57
CA VAL A 1093 39.07 -13.60 13.69
C VAL A 1093 39.92 -14.24 14.78
#